data_AF-A0A8S3TEG0-F1
#
_entry.id   AF-A0A8S3TEG0-F1
#
_cell.length_a   1.000
_cell.length_b   1.000
_cell.length_c   1.000
_cell.angle_alpha   90.00
_cell.angle_beta   90.00
_cell.angle_gamma   90.00
#
_symmetry.space_group_name_H-M   'P 1'
#
loop_
_entity.id
_entity.type
_entity.pdbx_description
1 polymer ?
#
loop_
_entity_poly.entity_id
_entity_poly.type
_entity_poly.pdbx_seq_one_letter_code
_entity_poly.pdbx_strand_id
1 'polypeptide(L)'
;MPFTLRDNATTILQNFYHRPKHQNSEDEKQAIILAAAKLIKSDIRSVETSKEYYPFPSDIASIDQNLQYVPDSLRLLMKTIFVEKDSKLKIASIGQAVMQASRPRILLTPLQLGLGIQLHHNFASRFLVSTIHSLGFCTSYSEIQRFESSAAISQGIDLPGDVSNSFIQFVADNVDHNIRTLDGNDTFHGMGLIAGITPGTMKTDAILRRDVSAEDIKSAARINIQYYKPQNDFMAKMSYSELEKIKTIDKTVRLDLLSLVVWPLKNPTPGWSGTMQMVHKGEYPGKSTVSFLPMIDMSATDMSCIYSTLTFVCNLATRYDISPVLTFDQPLYWKALTIVQNEQPNSQLKSLVLRLGGFHTEMSFLGSIGHIMSNSGIQEILELIYAPNAVSHILNGKAVARALRAHMLIDTALHCILTSDIFGIQIPGQEDDDLDQVNENRSEILHKAADLHTELLEGDITTSEACNSTILETIENTMVTQLESKKKNRTSKLWIQYITMVQILRKFIKAERTGDWNLHLDAISAMLPYLAASGHNLYTKSAYVYLMKMQQLPKDHPEVFAAFQKGHHVMRRSERYWAGLSSDLMIEQVLMRSVKTAGGLTRGRGMGDVQRSQWLLSMPACGEMNQAVQDLTGIGYHTSEQHKEESQARQKRDKDDILTVLSFIKDRDPFKGDDSLRNIENGITADSSVNADSAEEVGKGIIQSLVGKNIMDYTFRKKQQLITLGNKTSVKIDGELVEVDPQLLFQRCTAVANTLFDDISVIFQYELCSVPSSLFDSNGLPREAHKSVLSDSIWNLVKSETTEINTEHVKYVLDGGSLIHRIPWVKGQTFTSICESYVQYVIKHYADATIVFDGYPDTPTLKDVTHVRRTKGILAPKVEFTADMPCRSKKEVFLSNSYNKQRFIKMLSLKLEDCNYKVVHAPDDADVTIVQTAVQNAQHSQVIVIGEDTDLLVILCSRSQSDHHNIYFKSEPKQNTLRIRIWDINKTKEKLGKTICNILPVIHAFTGCDTVSHIFGHGKGAVLKKFMSSQYLQEKAMTFLDDSNHNEIAKAGEDIFLHLYGGLELESLDLLRYRKFASKVLVGNIYVQVHSLPPTSNAAKFHSLRTFYQSKIWIQDDVEIHPIDWGWYTSGNKLLPIRSTLPPAPDKLLKIIRCNCKQNCDSKRCTCRKHGIDCSIGCGECRGINCTNSPNLTQCDLTST
;
A
#
# COMPACT_ATOMS: atom_id res chain seq x y z
N MET A 1 -61.50 -16.67 -38.63
CA MET A 1 -61.90 -16.64 -40.06
C MET A 1 -60.69 -16.27 -40.92
N PRO A 2 -60.27 -17.09 -41.90
CA PRO A 2 -59.04 -16.89 -42.67
C PRO A 2 -59.28 -16.39 -44.13
N PHE A 3 -60.17 -15.42 -44.32
CA PHE A 3 -60.58 -14.94 -45.66
C PHE A 3 -59.94 -13.61 -46.12
N THR A 4 -58.79 -13.18 -45.56
CA THR A 4 -58.21 -11.85 -45.88
C THR A 4 -56.76 -11.85 -46.37
N LEU A 5 -56.07 -13.01 -46.38
CA LEU A 5 -54.62 -13.06 -46.70
C LEU A 5 -54.32 -13.42 -48.15
N ARG A 6 -54.98 -14.45 -48.72
CA ARG A 6 -54.82 -14.81 -50.14
C ARG A 6 -55.31 -13.71 -51.08
N ASP A 7 -56.35 -12.99 -50.68
CA ASP A 7 -56.91 -11.90 -51.48
C ASP A 7 -55.95 -10.71 -51.57
N ASN A 8 -55.16 -10.41 -50.53
CA ASN A 8 -54.20 -9.30 -50.56
C ASN A 8 -53.00 -9.58 -51.48
N ALA A 9 -52.38 -10.78 -51.40
CA ALA A 9 -51.27 -11.14 -52.28
C ALA A 9 -51.73 -11.24 -53.75
N THR A 10 -52.90 -11.87 -53.97
CA THR A 10 -53.51 -11.98 -55.30
C THR A 10 -53.85 -10.61 -55.88
N THR A 11 -54.41 -9.70 -55.07
CA THR A 11 -54.70 -8.31 -55.46
C THR A 11 -53.43 -7.52 -55.76
N ILE A 12 -52.35 -7.69 -54.98
CA ILE A 12 -51.05 -7.03 -55.25
C ILE A 12 -50.49 -7.49 -56.60
N LEU A 13 -50.52 -8.80 -56.88
CA LEU A 13 -50.04 -9.37 -58.14
C LEU A 13 -50.93 -8.96 -59.31
N GLN A 14 -52.25 -9.01 -59.18
CA GLN A 14 -53.21 -8.54 -60.20
C GLN A 14 -52.98 -7.07 -60.54
N ASN A 15 -52.85 -6.19 -59.53
CA ASN A 15 -52.56 -4.77 -59.74
C ASN A 15 -51.20 -4.55 -60.43
N PHE A 16 -50.22 -5.40 -60.16
CA PHE A 16 -48.93 -5.35 -60.85
C PHE A 16 -49.03 -5.79 -62.31
N TYR A 17 -49.79 -6.85 -62.62
CA TYR A 17 -49.98 -7.35 -63.99
C TYR A 17 -50.91 -6.48 -64.84
N HIS A 18 -51.89 -5.80 -64.23
CA HIS A 18 -52.88 -4.95 -64.91
C HIS A 18 -52.42 -3.50 -65.14
N ARG A 19 -51.24 -3.11 -64.65
CA ARG A 19 -50.69 -1.77 -64.94
C ARG A 19 -50.21 -1.69 -66.40
N PRO A 20 -50.24 -0.50 -67.02
CA PRO A 20 -49.63 -0.31 -68.34
C PRO A 20 -48.12 -0.56 -68.28
N LYS A 21 -47.59 -1.35 -69.21
CA LYS A 21 -46.14 -1.61 -69.33
C LYS A 21 -45.44 -0.33 -69.76
N HIS A 22 -44.43 0.10 -69.02
CA HIS A 22 -43.62 1.26 -69.37
C HIS A 22 -42.61 0.89 -70.47
N GLN A 23 -42.35 1.81 -71.41
CA GLN A 23 -41.34 1.59 -72.46
C GLN A 23 -39.89 1.68 -71.92
N ASN A 24 -39.71 2.30 -70.74
CA ASN A 24 -38.44 2.47 -70.06
C ASN A 24 -38.17 1.29 -69.11
N SER A 25 -37.02 0.64 -69.25
CA SER A 25 -36.61 -0.50 -68.44
C SER A 25 -36.45 -0.18 -66.95
N GLU A 26 -36.08 1.04 -66.59
CA GLU A 26 -35.94 1.43 -65.18
C GLU A 26 -37.30 1.57 -64.47
N ASP A 27 -38.34 2.03 -65.18
CA ASP A 27 -39.69 2.14 -64.62
C ASP A 27 -40.31 0.76 -64.36
N GLU A 28 -40.04 -0.19 -65.25
CA GLU A 28 -40.48 -1.59 -65.11
C GLU A 28 -39.80 -2.27 -63.90
N LYS A 29 -38.49 -2.04 -63.74
CA LYS A 29 -37.71 -2.50 -62.58
C LYS A 29 -38.24 -1.92 -61.27
N GLN A 30 -38.54 -0.61 -61.22
CA GLN A 30 -39.14 0.02 -60.03
C GLN A 30 -40.49 -0.60 -59.68
N ALA A 31 -41.33 -0.88 -60.67
CA ALA A 31 -42.63 -1.48 -60.43
C ALA A 31 -42.52 -2.92 -59.87
N ILE A 32 -41.55 -3.73 -60.32
CA ILE A 32 -41.28 -5.06 -59.77
C ILE A 32 -40.86 -4.95 -58.30
N ILE A 33 -39.94 -4.03 -57.99
CA ILE A 33 -39.46 -3.78 -56.62
C ILE A 33 -40.62 -3.34 -55.73
N LEU A 34 -41.50 -2.46 -56.21
CA LEU A 34 -42.68 -2.01 -55.45
C LEU A 34 -43.67 -3.14 -55.19
N ALA A 35 -43.89 -4.04 -56.14
CA ALA A 35 -44.75 -5.21 -55.96
C ALA A 35 -44.15 -6.19 -54.92
N ALA A 36 -42.84 -6.49 -55.03
CA ALA A 36 -42.13 -7.30 -54.06
C ALA A 36 -42.16 -6.70 -52.65
N ALA A 37 -41.94 -5.38 -52.52
CA ALA A 37 -42.02 -4.67 -51.26
C ALA A 37 -43.43 -4.72 -50.63
N LYS A 38 -44.50 -4.65 -51.44
CA LYS A 38 -45.88 -4.80 -50.96
C LYS A 38 -46.17 -6.21 -50.45
N LEU A 39 -45.66 -7.24 -51.11
CA LEU A 39 -45.78 -8.63 -50.66
C LEU A 39 -45.05 -8.85 -49.33
N ILE A 40 -43.78 -8.44 -49.25
CA ILE A 40 -43.00 -8.51 -48.01
C ILE A 40 -43.69 -7.76 -46.87
N LYS A 41 -44.22 -6.55 -47.12
CA LYS A 41 -44.96 -5.78 -46.12
C LYS A 41 -46.25 -6.48 -45.67
N SER A 42 -46.91 -7.23 -46.55
CA SER A 42 -48.07 -8.05 -46.19
C SER A 42 -47.68 -9.19 -45.25
N ASP A 43 -46.58 -9.87 -45.53
CA ASP A 43 -46.10 -10.99 -44.69
C ASP A 43 -45.62 -10.50 -43.31
N ILE A 44 -45.01 -9.33 -43.23
CA ILE A 44 -44.68 -8.69 -41.94
C ILE A 44 -45.95 -8.35 -41.14
N ARG A 45 -47.05 -7.99 -41.81
CA ARG A 45 -48.34 -7.70 -41.16
C ARG A 45 -49.03 -8.96 -40.64
N SER A 46 -48.77 -10.13 -41.22
CA SER A 46 -49.33 -11.40 -40.75
C SER A 46 -48.58 -12.01 -39.57
N VAL A 47 -47.39 -11.52 -39.22
CA VAL A 47 -46.67 -11.97 -38.02
C VAL A 47 -47.51 -11.65 -36.78
N GLU A 48 -47.80 -12.69 -35.99
CA GLU A 48 -48.53 -12.56 -34.73
C GLU A 48 -47.77 -11.68 -33.74
N THR A 49 -48.50 -10.85 -33.00
CA THR A 49 -47.91 -9.93 -32.02
C THR A 49 -48.66 -10.03 -30.71
N SER A 50 -47.96 -10.33 -29.62
CA SER A 50 -48.47 -10.13 -28.26
C SER A 50 -48.06 -8.75 -27.74
N LYS A 51 -48.99 -8.06 -27.08
CA LYS A 51 -48.69 -6.81 -26.36
C LYS A 51 -48.59 -7.00 -24.85
N GLU A 52 -48.87 -8.21 -24.38
CA GLU A 52 -49.07 -8.50 -22.97
C GLU A 52 -47.76 -8.78 -22.24
N TYR A 53 -46.80 -9.44 -22.91
CA TYR A 53 -45.51 -9.80 -22.33
C TYR A 53 -44.36 -9.28 -23.19
N TYR A 54 -43.24 -8.98 -22.54
CA TYR A 54 -41.98 -8.79 -23.25
C TYR A 54 -41.41 -10.13 -23.75
N PRO A 55 -40.65 -10.13 -24.86
CA PRO A 55 -39.87 -11.29 -25.30
C PRO A 55 -39.03 -11.89 -24.16
N PHE A 56 -38.88 -13.22 -24.16
CA PHE A 56 -38.06 -13.93 -23.19
C PHE A 56 -36.58 -13.88 -23.58
N PRO A 57 -35.65 -14.06 -22.62
CA PRO A 57 -34.23 -14.23 -22.94
C PRO A 57 -33.97 -15.39 -23.92
N SER A 58 -34.75 -16.47 -23.86
CA SER A 58 -34.68 -17.58 -24.82
C SER A 58 -34.95 -17.15 -26.26
N ASP A 59 -35.86 -16.19 -26.46
CA ASP A 59 -36.22 -15.66 -27.79
C ASP A 59 -35.05 -14.88 -28.42
N ILE A 60 -34.07 -14.48 -27.62
CA ILE A 60 -32.86 -13.75 -28.05
C ILE A 60 -31.69 -14.72 -28.24
N ALA A 61 -31.48 -15.67 -27.31
CA ALA A 61 -30.28 -16.50 -27.29
C ALA A 61 -30.13 -17.42 -28.51
N SER A 62 -31.23 -17.84 -29.15
CA SER A 62 -31.20 -18.79 -30.28
C SER A 62 -31.22 -18.10 -31.65
N ILE A 63 -30.16 -18.31 -32.45
CA ILE A 63 -30.11 -17.80 -33.83
C ILE A 63 -31.21 -18.37 -34.73
N ASP A 64 -31.57 -19.64 -34.54
CA ASP A 64 -32.57 -20.31 -35.37
C ASP A 64 -33.98 -19.79 -35.07
N GLN A 65 -34.31 -19.55 -33.80
CA GLN A 65 -35.58 -18.92 -33.42
C GLN A 65 -35.65 -17.49 -33.96
N ASN A 66 -34.57 -16.72 -33.87
CA ASN A 66 -34.52 -15.35 -34.39
C ASN A 66 -34.63 -15.28 -35.92
N LEU A 67 -34.15 -16.30 -36.65
CA LEU A 67 -34.35 -16.43 -38.09
C LEU A 67 -35.78 -16.84 -38.46
N GLN A 68 -36.39 -17.76 -37.70
CA GLN A 68 -37.78 -18.17 -37.89
C GLN A 68 -38.76 -17.03 -37.61
N TYR A 69 -38.40 -16.11 -36.70
CA TYR A 69 -39.17 -14.90 -36.44
C TYR A 69 -39.28 -13.97 -37.67
N VAL A 70 -38.32 -14.03 -38.60
CA VAL A 70 -38.33 -13.22 -39.84
C VAL A 70 -39.12 -13.95 -40.96
N PRO A 71 -40.14 -13.30 -41.57
CA PRO A 71 -40.92 -13.90 -42.65
C PRO A 71 -40.06 -14.44 -43.79
N ASP A 72 -40.48 -15.56 -44.39
CA ASP A 72 -39.72 -16.24 -45.46
C ASP A 72 -39.42 -15.31 -46.64
N SER A 73 -40.35 -14.44 -47.03
CA SER A 73 -40.16 -13.49 -48.13
C SER A 73 -39.08 -12.44 -47.84
N LEU A 74 -39.04 -11.90 -46.62
CA LEU A 74 -38.00 -10.96 -46.19
C LEU A 74 -36.64 -11.67 -46.05
N ARG A 75 -36.64 -12.88 -45.52
CA ARG A 75 -35.44 -13.72 -45.40
C ARG A 75 -34.88 -14.12 -46.76
N LEU A 76 -35.73 -14.42 -47.74
CA LEU A 76 -35.34 -14.68 -49.12
C LEU A 76 -34.70 -13.45 -49.77
N LEU A 77 -35.32 -12.28 -49.62
CA LEU A 77 -34.75 -11.01 -50.10
C LEU A 77 -33.35 -10.76 -49.51
N MET A 78 -33.21 -10.88 -48.19
CA MET A 78 -31.94 -10.62 -47.51
C MET A 78 -30.86 -11.63 -47.85
N LYS A 79 -31.20 -12.93 -47.97
CA LYS A 79 -30.28 -13.96 -48.46
C LYS A 79 -29.80 -13.69 -49.89
N THR A 80 -30.63 -13.07 -50.72
CA THR A 80 -30.30 -12.75 -52.11
C THR A 80 -29.38 -11.52 -52.20
N ILE A 81 -29.55 -10.54 -51.29
CA ILE A 81 -28.76 -9.30 -51.27
C ILE A 81 -27.41 -9.48 -50.57
N PHE A 82 -27.35 -10.26 -49.49
CA PHE A 82 -26.12 -10.42 -48.72
C PHE A 82 -25.13 -11.36 -49.43
N VAL A 83 -23.88 -10.92 -49.56
CA VAL A 83 -22.83 -11.61 -50.34
C VAL A 83 -22.06 -12.65 -49.49
N GLU A 84 -22.14 -12.56 -48.16
CA GLU A 84 -21.38 -13.41 -47.23
C GLU A 84 -22.01 -14.81 -47.06
N LYS A 85 -21.14 -15.84 -46.93
CA LYS A 85 -21.55 -17.24 -46.72
C LYS A 85 -22.20 -17.52 -45.36
N ASP A 86 -21.89 -16.73 -44.33
CA ASP A 86 -22.47 -16.85 -42.99
C ASP A 86 -23.13 -15.54 -42.53
N SER A 87 -24.32 -15.28 -43.07
CA SER A 87 -25.06 -14.04 -42.81
C SER A 87 -26.29 -14.26 -41.91
N LYS A 88 -26.41 -15.40 -41.24
CA LYS A 88 -27.60 -15.78 -40.47
C LYS A 88 -27.99 -14.73 -39.42
N LEU A 89 -27.03 -14.33 -38.57
CA LEU A 89 -27.27 -13.34 -37.53
C LEU A 89 -27.60 -11.96 -38.11
N LYS A 90 -26.91 -11.57 -39.20
CA LYS A 90 -27.19 -10.31 -39.92
C LYS A 90 -28.60 -10.30 -40.52
N ILE A 91 -29.05 -11.42 -41.10
CA ILE A 91 -30.41 -11.58 -41.63
C ILE A 91 -31.44 -11.46 -40.49
N ALA A 92 -31.21 -12.15 -39.37
CA ALA A 92 -32.11 -12.08 -38.22
C ALA A 92 -32.20 -10.66 -37.65
N SER A 93 -31.06 -10.03 -37.40
CA SER A 93 -30.96 -8.69 -36.81
C SER A 93 -31.57 -7.60 -37.70
N ILE A 94 -31.13 -7.51 -38.96
CA ILE A 94 -31.62 -6.51 -39.91
C ILE A 94 -33.07 -6.82 -40.31
N GLY A 95 -33.43 -8.10 -40.44
CA GLY A 95 -34.79 -8.55 -40.69
C GLY A 95 -35.76 -8.05 -39.64
N GLN A 96 -35.44 -8.27 -38.36
CA GLN A 96 -36.23 -7.75 -37.24
C GLN A 96 -36.26 -6.21 -37.22
N ALA A 97 -35.18 -5.53 -37.60
CA ALA A 97 -35.16 -4.06 -37.67
C ALA A 97 -36.13 -3.53 -38.74
N VAL A 98 -36.14 -4.15 -39.92
CA VAL A 98 -37.08 -3.84 -41.01
C VAL A 98 -38.52 -4.14 -40.58
N MET A 99 -38.76 -5.24 -39.88
CA MET A 99 -40.08 -5.58 -39.34
C MET A 99 -40.56 -4.53 -38.34
N GLN A 100 -39.72 -4.12 -37.37
CA GLN A 100 -40.08 -3.12 -36.37
C GLN A 100 -40.30 -1.75 -37.02
N ALA A 101 -39.47 -1.34 -37.97
CA ALA A 101 -39.67 -0.11 -38.76
C ALA A 101 -40.97 -0.12 -39.57
N SER A 102 -41.41 -1.30 -40.02
CA SER A 102 -42.67 -1.48 -40.76
C SER A 102 -43.92 -1.43 -39.86
N ARG A 103 -43.79 -1.78 -38.56
CA ARG A 103 -44.88 -1.84 -37.58
C ARG A 103 -44.49 -1.22 -36.21
N PRO A 104 -44.03 0.04 -36.15
CA PRO A 104 -43.29 0.58 -34.98
C PRO A 104 -44.12 0.71 -33.70
N ARG A 105 -45.46 0.73 -33.79
CA ARG A 105 -46.37 0.87 -32.64
C ARG A 105 -46.84 -0.46 -32.07
N ILE A 106 -46.70 -1.56 -32.81
CA ILE A 106 -47.33 -2.85 -32.50
C ILE A 106 -46.30 -3.94 -32.28
N LEU A 107 -45.22 -3.93 -33.07
CA LEU A 107 -44.20 -4.96 -33.03
C LEU A 107 -43.05 -4.53 -32.11
N LEU A 108 -42.69 -5.40 -31.16
CA LEU A 108 -41.50 -5.29 -30.35
C LEU A 108 -40.66 -6.53 -30.60
N THR A 109 -39.56 -6.38 -31.34
CA THR A 109 -38.75 -7.52 -31.77
C THR A 109 -37.69 -7.89 -30.73
N PRO A 110 -37.43 -9.20 -30.51
CA PRO A 110 -36.50 -9.66 -29.47
C PRO A 110 -35.11 -9.01 -29.54
N LEU A 111 -34.50 -8.94 -30.73
CA LEU A 111 -33.13 -8.45 -30.87
C LEU A 111 -32.98 -6.95 -30.61
N GLN A 112 -33.99 -6.16 -30.97
CA GLN A 112 -33.98 -4.71 -30.83
C GLN A 112 -34.27 -4.32 -29.38
N LEU A 113 -35.12 -5.09 -28.68
CA LEU A 113 -35.29 -4.96 -27.23
C LEU A 113 -34.01 -5.37 -26.50
N GLY A 114 -33.45 -6.55 -26.81
CA GLY A 114 -32.23 -7.07 -26.20
C GLY A 114 -31.06 -6.11 -26.34
N LEU A 115 -30.79 -5.60 -27.54
CA LEU A 115 -29.74 -4.61 -27.79
C LEU A 115 -29.98 -3.31 -27.00
N GLY A 116 -31.23 -2.83 -26.97
CA GLY A 116 -31.61 -1.64 -26.20
C GLY A 116 -31.33 -1.79 -24.70
N ILE A 117 -31.75 -2.92 -24.12
CA ILE A 117 -31.52 -3.25 -22.71
C ILE A 117 -30.03 -3.41 -22.44
N GLN A 118 -29.27 -4.12 -23.28
CA GLN A 118 -27.83 -4.30 -23.12
C GLN A 118 -27.08 -2.95 -23.11
N LEU A 119 -27.41 -2.05 -24.04
CA LEU A 119 -26.82 -0.71 -24.10
C LEU A 119 -27.13 0.09 -22.83
N HIS A 120 -28.38 0.06 -22.37
CA HIS A 120 -28.78 0.79 -21.17
C HIS A 120 -28.21 0.16 -19.88
N HIS A 121 -28.11 -1.17 -19.82
CA HIS A 121 -27.50 -1.91 -18.72
C HIS A 121 -26.02 -1.61 -18.57
N ASN A 122 -25.28 -1.53 -19.67
CA ASN A 122 -23.82 -1.30 -19.64
C ASN A 122 -23.44 0.19 -19.48
N PHE A 123 -24.24 1.10 -20.03
CA PHE A 123 -23.85 2.51 -20.15
C PHE A 123 -24.81 3.52 -19.49
N ALA A 124 -26.03 3.13 -19.13
CA ALA A 124 -27.07 4.02 -18.59
C ALA A 124 -27.25 5.32 -19.41
N SER A 125 -27.04 5.25 -20.72
CA SER A 125 -26.96 6.43 -21.59
C SER A 125 -28.21 6.57 -22.46
N ARG A 126 -29.05 7.55 -22.11
CA ARG A 126 -30.18 7.95 -22.96
C ARG A 126 -29.72 8.41 -24.34
N PHE A 127 -28.60 9.14 -24.42
CA PHE A 127 -28.04 9.62 -25.68
C PHE A 127 -27.68 8.46 -26.61
N LEU A 128 -26.95 7.45 -26.11
CA LEU A 128 -26.52 6.29 -26.89
C LEU A 128 -27.73 5.50 -27.40
N VAL A 129 -28.66 5.16 -26.49
CA VAL A 129 -29.88 4.43 -26.84
C VAL A 129 -30.72 5.21 -27.85
N SER A 130 -30.92 6.52 -27.63
CA SER A 130 -31.74 7.34 -28.53
C SER A 130 -31.10 7.49 -29.92
N THR A 131 -29.77 7.53 -29.99
CA THR A 131 -29.01 7.60 -31.26
C THR A 131 -29.15 6.30 -32.05
N ILE A 132 -29.00 5.15 -31.39
CA ILE A 132 -29.13 3.85 -32.07
C ILE A 132 -30.60 3.57 -32.44
N HIS A 133 -31.54 4.01 -31.61
CA HIS A 133 -32.96 3.93 -31.89
C HIS A 133 -33.38 4.81 -33.08
N SER A 134 -32.86 6.04 -33.19
CA SER A 134 -33.19 6.92 -34.33
C SER A 134 -32.67 6.38 -35.67
N LEU A 135 -31.62 5.55 -35.64
CA LEU A 135 -31.13 4.79 -36.78
C LEU A 135 -31.93 3.49 -37.03
N GLY A 136 -32.88 3.14 -36.16
CA GLY A 136 -33.77 1.98 -36.31
C GLY A 136 -33.20 0.64 -35.82
N PHE A 137 -32.10 0.64 -35.07
CA PHE A 137 -31.40 -0.60 -34.69
C PHE A 137 -31.74 -1.12 -33.28
N CYS A 138 -32.41 -0.34 -32.45
CA CYS A 138 -32.88 -0.80 -31.13
C CYS A 138 -34.23 -0.19 -30.75
N THR A 139 -34.80 -0.72 -29.68
CA THR A 139 -36.01 -0.20 -29.04
C THR A 139 -35.74 1.17 -28.39
N SER A 140 -36.80 1.98 -28.23
CA SER A 140 -36.69 3.34 -27.69
C SER A 140 -36.32 3.35 -26.20
N TYR A 141 -35.69 4.43 -25.77
CA TYR A 141 -35.33 4.62 -24.35
C TYR A 141 -36.55 4.54 -23.41
N SER A 142 -37.69 5.09 -23.81
CA SER A 142 -38.92 5.05 -23.00
C SER A 142 -39.44 3.63 -22.80
N GLU A 143 -39.33 2.78 -23.82
CA GLU A 143 -39.77 1.40 -23.74
C GLU A 143 -38.80 0.54 -22.91
N ILE A 144 -37.50 0.84 -22.96
CA ILE A 144 -36.52 0.23 -22.06
C ILE A 144 -36.80 0.61 -20.60
N GLN A 145 -37.11 1.88 -20.31
CA GLN A 145 -37.53 2.27 -18.96
C GLN A 145 -38.82 1.57 -18.52
N ARG A 146 -39.78 1.38 -19.43
CA ARG A 146 -41.00 0.63 -19.16
C ARG A 146 -40.71 -0.85 -18.86
N PHE A 147 -39.77 -1.46 -19.58
CA PHE A 147 -39.29 -2.81 -19.30
C PHE A 147 -38.70 -2.89 -17.90
N GLU A 148 -37.78 -1.98 -17.55
CA GLU A 148 -37.15 -1.93 -16.22
C GLU A 148 -38.18 -1.76 -15.11
N SER A 149 -39.15 -0.85 -15.24
CA SER A 149 -40.23 -0.71 -14.25
C SER A 149 -41.12 -1.96 -14.17
N SER A 150 -41.45 -2.57 -15.31
CA SER A 150 -42.27 -3.78 -15.35
C SER A 150 -41.56 -4.95 -14.67
N ALA A 151 -40.27 -5.12 -14.97
CA ALA A 151 -39.40 -6.12 -14.37
C ALA A 151 -39.29 -5.94 -12.86
N ALA A 152 -39.09 -4.69 -12.39
CA ALA A 152 -39.00 -4.39 -10.96
C ALA A 152 -40.24 -4.85 -10.16
N ILE A 153 -41.45 -4.62 -10.69
CA ILE A 153 -42.69 -5.07 -10.03
C ILE A 153 -42.92 -6.57 -10.19
N SER A 154 -42.59 -7.13 -11.36
CA SER A 154 -42.74 -8.56 -11.60
C SER A 154 -41.80 -9.41 -10.75
N GLN A 155 -40.60 -8.92 -10.44
CA GLN A 155 -39.66 -9.59 -9.54
C GLN A 155 -39.97 -9.34 -8.07
N GLY A 156 -40.22 -8.08 -7.69
CA GLY A 156 -40.45 -7.72 -6.28
C GLY A 156 -39.27 -8.09 -5.37
N ILE A 157 -39.55 -8.39 -4.10
CA ILE A 157 -38.53 -8.73 -3.08
C ILE A 157 -38.38 -10.24 -2.83
N ASP A 158 -39.09 -11.04 -3.61
CA ASP A 158 -39.07 -12.50 -3.48
C ASP A 158 -37.81 -13.09 -4.13
N LEU A 159 -37.38 -14.24 -3.64
CA LEU A 159 -36.24 -14.97 -4.17
C LEU A 159 -36.60 -15.60 -5.53
N PRO A 160 -35.67 -15.59 -6.51
CA PRO A 160 -35.94 -16.12 -7.83
C PRO A 160 -36.01 -17.65 -7.88
N GLY A 161 -36.99 -18.17 -8.62
CA GLY A 161 -37.17 -19.60 -8.90
C GLY A 161 -37.72 -20.43 -7.73
N ASP A 162 -37.75 -21.74 -7.91
CA ASP A 162 -38.03 -22.69 -6.82
C ASP A 162 -36.77 -22.90 -5.97
N VAL A 163 -36.83 -22.46 -4.71
CA VAL A 163 -35.70 -22.53 -3.77
C VAL A 163 -35.79 -23.70 -2.79
N SER A 164 -36.79 -24.58 -2.92
CA SER A 164 -37.06 -25.68 -1.98
C SER A 164 -35.88 -26.63 -1.75
N ASN A 165 -35.02 -26.81 -2.77
CA ASN A 165 -33.83 -27.65 -2.71
C ASN A 165 -32.51 -26.86 -2.62
N SER A 166 -32.58 -25.57 -2.29
CA SER A 166 -31.41 -24.67 -2.26
C SER A 166 -31.08 -24.20 -0.85
N PHE A 167 -29.79 -24.07 -0.57
CA PHE A 167 -29.32 -23.34 0.61
C PHE A 167 -29.27 -21.85 0.30
N ILE A 168 -29.81 -21.04 1.20
CA ILE A 168 -29.88 -19.58 1.06
C ILE A 168 -29.11 -18.94 2.21
N GLN A 169 -28.24 -17.99 1.87
CA GLN A 169 -27.55 -17.15 2.85
C GLN A 169 -27.54 -15.69 2.39
N PHE A 170 -27.52 -14.78 3.36
CA PHE A 170 -27.64 -13.35 3.15
C PHE A 170 -26.35 -12.63 3.52
N VAL A 171 -26.11 -11.50 2.87
CA VAL A 171 -24.95 -10.64 3.14
C VAL A 171 -25.41 -9.20 3.09
N ALA A 172 -25.07 -8.43 4.12
CA ALA A 172 -25.38 -7.03 4.22
C ALA A 172 -24.11 -6.22 4.47
N ASP A 173 -23.99 -5.08 3.79
CA ASP A 173 -22.80 -4.23 3.85
C ASP A 173 -23.12 -2.76 3.57
N ASN A 174 -22.21 -1.86 3.93
CA ASN A 174 -22.40 -0.42 3.73
C ASN A 174 -22.34 -0.02 2.25
N VAL A 175 -23.27 0.85 1.84
CA VAL A 175 -23.29 1.48 0.52
C VAL A 175 -23.07 2.96 0.72
N ASP A 176 -21.80 3.36 0.74
CA ASP A 176 -21.39 4.76 0.89
C ASP A 176 -20.91 5.35 -0.43
N HIS A 177 -21.67 6.28 -1.00
CA HIS A 177 -21.35 6.90 -2.30
C HIS A 177 -21.64 8.39 -2.33
N ASN A 178 -20.68 9.17 -2.82
CA ASN A 178 -20.91 10.57 -3.12
C ASN A 178 -21.98 10.67 -4.21
N ILE A 179 -23.10 11.31 -3.88
CA ILE A 179 -24.10 11.67 -4.85
C ILE A 179 -23.48 12.79 -5.69
N ARG A 180 -23.66 12.75 -7.00
CA ARG A 180 -23.23 13.85 -7.89
C ARG A 180 -24.13 15.07 -7.67
N THR A 181 -23.99 15.74 -6.54
CA THR A 181 -24.58 17.06 -6.32
C THR A 181 -23.62 18.13 -6.81
N LEU A 182 -24.16 19.29 -7.20
CA LEU A 182 -23.37 20.41 -7.71
C LEU A 182 -22.40 20.96 -6.67
N ASP A 183 -22.71 20.80 -5.38
CA ASP A 183 -21.91 21.25 -4.24
C ASP A 183 -20.98 20.17 -3.68
N GLY A 184 -21.16 18.90 -4.08
CA GLY A 184 -20.39 17.76 -3.60
C GLY A 184 -20.62 17.38 -2.13
N ASN A 185 -21.64 17.93 -1.47
CA ASN A 185 -21.87 17.72 -0.03
C ASN A 185 -22.74 16.49 0.30
N ASP A 186 -23.53 15.99 -0.65
CA ASP A 186 -24.41 14.84 -0.37
C ASP A 186 -23.70 13.51 -0.61
N THR A 187 -23.59 12.73 0.46
CA THR A 187 -23.15 11.34 0.41
C THR A 187 -24.35 10.46 0.76
N PHE A 188 -24.66 9.51 -0.12
CA PHE A 188 -25.61 8.45 0.18
C PHE A 188 -24.97 7.51 1.20
N HIS A 189 -25.67 7.29 2.32
CA HIS A 189 -25.27 6.37 3.38
C HIS A 189 -26.38 5.33 3.58
N GLY A 190 -26.24 4.16 2.97
CA GLY A 190 -27.24 3.10 3.03
C GLY A 190 -26.70 1.72 3.44
N MET A 191 -27.62 0.77 3.63
CA MET A 191 -27.32 -0.65 3.75
C MET A 191 -27.68 -1.37 2.44
N GLY A 192 -26.71 -2.03 1.82
CA GLY A 192 -26.92 -2.93 0.69
C GLY A 192 -27.09 -4.36 1.17
N LEU A 193 -27.93 -5.13 0.49
CA LEU A 193 -28.23 -6.51 0.86
C LEU A 193 -28.30 -7.42 -0.38
N ILE A 194 -27.72 -8.61 -0.26
CA ILE A 194 -27.84 -9.67 -1.28
C ILE A 194 -28.25 -11.01 -0.64
N ALA A 195 -28.86 -11.86 -1.44
CA ALA A 195 -29.09 -13.27 -1.13
C ALA A 195 -28.32 -14.16 -2.12
N GLY A 196 -27.57 -15.14 -1.63
CA GLY A 196 -26.95 -16.18 -2.44
C GLY A 196 -27.70 -17.50 -2.29
N ILE A 197 -28.10 -18.08 -3.41
CA ILE A 197 -28.91 -19.31 -3.52
C ILE A 197 -28.05 -20.40 -4.14
N THR A 198 -27.87 -21.54 -3.47
CA THR A 198 -26.96 -22.62 -3.92
C THR A 198 -27.58 -24.01 -3.72
N PRO A 199 -27.70 -24.84 -4.77
CA PRO A 199 -27.37 -24.56 -6.17
C PRO A 199 -28.23 -23.43 -6.75
N GLY A 200 -27.72 -22.74 -7.77
CA GLY A 200 -28.38 -21.60 -8.36
C GLY A 200 -29.69 -21.97 -9.06
N THR A 201 -30.70 -21.10 -8.92
CA THR A 201 -31.99 -21.23 -9.59
C THR A 201 -31.96 -20.52 -10.94
N MET A 202 -32.67 -21.07 -11.94
CA MET A 202 -33.00 -20.37 -13.19
C MET A 202 -34.44 -19.88 -13.09
N LYS A 203 -34.67 -18.58 -13.31
CA LYS A 203 -36.02 -18.04 -13.50
C LYS A 203 -36.12 -17.46 -14.91
N THR A 204 -37.19 -17.77 -15.61
CA THR A 204 -37.59 -17.07 -16.85
C THR A 204 -39.06 -16.70 -16.71
N ASP A 205 -39.36 -15.88 -15.71
CA ASP A 205 -40.73 -15.38 -15.54
C ASP A 205 -41.06 -14.42 -16.69
N ALA A 206 -42.26 -14.59 -17.25
CA ALA A 206 -42.78 -13.68 -18.25
C ALA A 206 -42.95 -12.28 -17.65
N ILE A 207 -42.25 -11.28 -18.20
CA ILE A 207 -42.37 -9.90 -17.74
C ILE A 207 -43.59 -9.26 -18.40
N LEU A 208 -44.62 -9.01 -17.61
CA LEU A 208 -45.85 -8.35 -18.05
C LEU A 208 -45.54 -6.92 -18.50
N ARG A 209 -45.90 -6.57 -19.72
CA ARG A 209 -45.74 -5.23 -20.30
C ARG A 209 -46.85 -4.30 -19.82
N ARG A 210 -46.58 -3.55 -18.74
CA ARG A 210 -47.53 -2.61 -18.12
C ARG A 210 -46.91 -1.23 -17.92
N ASP A 211 -47.75 -0.23 -17.70
CA ASP A 211 -47.29 1.06 -17.21
C ASP A 211 -47.29 1.00 -15.69
N VAL A 212 -46.16 1.39 -15.08
CA VAL A 212 -45.91 1.26 -13.65
C VAL A 212 -45.63 2.66 -13.09
N SER A 213 -46.33 3.05 -12.03
CA SER A 213 -46.12 4.34 -11.38
C SER A 213 -44.89 4.33 -10.46
N ALA A 214 -44.39 5.51 -10.12
CA ALA A 214 -43.31 5.66 -9.15
C ALA A 214 -43.69 5.10 -7.75
N GLU A 215 -44.97 5.19 -7.37
CA GLU A 215 -45.46 4.69 -6.09
C GLU A 215 -45.50 3.16 -6.05
N ASP A 216 -45.87 2.52 -7.17
CA ASP A 216 -45.82 1.06 -7.31
C ASP A 216 -44.39 0.55 -7.06
N ILE A 217 -43.38 1.20 -7.65
CA ILE A 217 -41.97 0.82 -7.49
C ILE A 217 -41.51 1.01 -6.04
N LYS A 218 -41.88 2.11 -5.40
CA LYS A 218 -41.57 2.35 -3.97
C LYS A 218 -42.22 1.30 -3.08
N SER A 219 -43.47 0.95 -3.35
CA SER A 219 -44.20 -0.06 -2.59
C SER A 219 -43.57 -1.45 -2.72
N ALA A 220 -43.12 -1.80 -3.93
CA ALA A 220 -42.48 -3.08 -4.22
C ALA A 220 -41.13 -3.23 -3.50
N ALA A 221 -40.35 -2.15 -3.35
CA ALA A 221 -39.03 -2.17 -2.72
C ALA A 221 -39.04 -1.81 -1.22
N ARG A 222 -40.22 -1.70 -0.59
CA ARG A 222 -40.34 -1.16 0.77
C ARG A 222 -39.82 -2.13 1.83
N ILE A 223 -38.75 -1.74 2.51
CA ILE A 223 -38.37 -2.31 3.81
C ILE A 223 -39.00 -1.45 4.90
N ASN A 224 -39.80 -2.08 5.77
CA ASN A 224 -40.37 -1.37 6.91
C ASN A 224 -39.29 -1.08 7.94
N ILE A 225 -38.98 0.21 8.14
CA ILE A 225 -38.02 0.64 9.16
C ILE A 225 -38.60 0.37 10.54
N GLN A 226 -37.88 -0.45 11.30
CA GLN A 226 -38.16 -0.74 12.69
C GLN A 226 -37.11 -0.04 13.54
N TYR A 227 -37.57 0.82 14.45
CA TYR A 227 -36.67 1.55 15.34
C TYR A 227 -36.20 0.64 16.47
N TYR A 228 -34.89 0.48 16.57
CA TYR A 228 -34.30 -0.32 17.64
C TYR A 228 -34.35 0.45 18.96
N LYS A 229 -34.96 -0.15 19.97
CA LYS A 229 -34.93 0.34 21.35
C LYS A 229 -34.30 -0.74 22.22
N PRO A 230 -33.15 -0.50 22.86
CA PRO A 230 -32.54 -1.49 23.75
C PRO A 230 -33.47 -1.75 24.94
N GLN A 231 -34.01 -2.96 25.04
CA GLN A 231 -34.90 -3.36 26.13
C GLN A 231 -34.17 -4.08 27.26
N ASN A 232 -33.05 -4.74 26.95
CA ASN A 232 -32.25 -5.54 27.88
C ASN A 232 -30.75 -5.34 27.59
N ASP A 233 -29.91 -5.74 28.55
CA ASP A 233 -28.45 -5.74 28.41
C ASP A 233 -27.86 -7.14 28.67
N PHE A 234 -28.36 -8.14 27.93
CA PHE A 234 -27.86 -9.52 28.01
C PHE A 234 -26.45 -9.64 27.44
N MET A 235 -26.09 -8.80 26.46
CA MET A 235 -24.73 -8.75 25.91
C MET A 235 -23.69 -8.39 26.99
N ALA A 236 -24.03 -7.49 27.92
CA ALA A 236 -23.19 -7.17 29.08
C ALA A 236 -23.03 -8.31 30.09
N LYS A 237 -23.71 -9.46 29.92
CA LYS A 237 -23.54 -10.65 30.78
C LYS A 237 -22.72 -11.75 30.12
N MET A 238 -22.35 -11.59 28.85
CA MET A 238 -21.60 -12.60 28.10
C MET A 238 -20.12 -12.56 28.47
N SER A 239 -19.55 -13.73 28.75
CA SER A 239 -18.12 -13.90 29.05
C SER A 239 -17.46 -14.80 28.02
N TYR A 240 -16.14 -14.63 27.83
CA TYR A 240 -15.39 -15.54 26.97
C TYR A 240 -15.34 -16.94 27.61
N SER A 241 -15.83 -17.96 26.91
CA SER A 241 -15.62 -19.36 27.28
C SER A 241 -14.29 -19.86 26.72
N GLU A 242 -13.76 -20.95 27.26
CA GLU A 242 -12.64 -21.66 26.64
C GLU A 242 -13.07 -22.16 25.24
N LEU A 243 -12.21 -21.96 24.24
CA LEU A 243 -12.44 -22.47 22.89
C LEU A 243 -11.94 -23.91 22.81
N GLU A 244 -12.73 -24.79 22.21
CA GLU A 244 -12.27 -26.14 21.93
C GLU A 244 -11.09 -26.09 20.94
N LYS A 245 -10.08 -26.96 21.14
CA LYS A 245 -8.95 -27.05 20.21
C LYS A 245 -9.42 -27.61 18.88
N ILE A 246 -9.66 -26.73 17.92
CA ILE A 246 -9.89 -27.09 16.53
C ILE A 246 -8.54 -27.49 15.94
N LYS A 247 -8.43 -28.73 15.46
CA LYS A 247 -7.30 -29.21 14.66
C LYS A 247 -7.85 -29.98 13.47
N THR A 248 -7.86 -29.34 12.32
CA THR A 248 -8.25 -29.97 11.06
C THR A 248 -7.00 -30.34 10.26
N ILE A 249 -6.93 -31.60 9.81
CA ILE A 249 -5.86 -32.06 8.93
C ILE A 249 -6.11 -31.49 7.53
N ASP A 250 -5.25 -30.56 7.09
CA ASP A 250 -5.22 -30.14 5.68
C ASP A 250 -4.57 -31.26 4.86
N LYS A 251 -5.39 -32.08 4.20
CA LYS A 251 -4.95 -33.19 3.36
C LYS A 251 -4.09 -32.73 2.17
N THR A 252 -4.10 -31.45 1.85
CA THR A 252 -3.44 -30.85 0.68
C THR A 252 -2.27 -29.95 1.04
N VAL A 253 -1.87 -29.89 2.32
CA VAL A 253 -0.77 -29.03 2.80
C VAL A 253 0.55 -29.29 2.06
N ARG A 254 0.81 -30.56 1.72
CA ARG A 254 2.01 -30.97 0.99
C ARG A 254 2.05 -30.48 -0.47
N LEU A 255 0.93 -30.06 -1.06
CA LEU A 255 0.94 -29.42 -2.38
C LEU A 255 1.57 -28.03 -2.34
N ASP A 256 1.40 -27.31 -1.21
CA ASP A 256 2.07 -26.02 -1.00
C ASP A 256 3.58 -26.25 -0.98
N LEU A 257 4.01 -27.24 -0.19
CA LEU A 257 5.42 -27.64 -0.07
C LEU A 257 5.99 -28.06 -1.43
N LEU A 258 5.30 -28.94 -2.17
CA LEU A 258 5.70 -29.40 -3.50
C LEU A 258 5.95 -28.22 -4.44
N SER A 259 5.03 -27.25 -4.48
CA SER A 259 5.16 -26.06 -5.34
C SER A 259 6.37 -25.20 -4.96
N LEU A 260 6.67 -25.09 -3.66
CA LEU A 260 7.77 -24.28 -3.13
C LEU A 260 9.16 -24.91 -3.36
N VAL A 261 9.31 -26.21 -3.10
CA VAL A 261 10.61 -26.91 -3.16
C VAL A 261 11.02 -27.26 -4.60
N VAL A 262 10.05 -27.36 -5.52
CA VAL A 262 10.31 -27.65 -6.93
C VAL A 262 10.66 -26.38 -7.72
N TRP A 263 10.21 -25.20 -7.27
CA TRP A 263 10.43 -23.94 -7.99
C TRP A 263 11.90 -23.66 -8.36
N PRO A 264 12.90 -23.92 -7.50
CA PRO A 264 14.31 -23.80 -7.88
C PRO A 264 14.73 -24.66 -9.09
N LEU A 265 14.13 -25.83 -9.25
CA LEU A 265 14.43 -26.76 -10.35
C LEU A 265 13.59 -26.47 -11.60
N LYS A 266 12.33 -26.06 -11.41
CA LYS A 266 11.35 -25.89 -12.49
C LYS A 266 10.71 -24.50 -12.42
N ASN A 267 11.18 -23.60 -13.29
CA ASN A 267 10.64 -22.26 -13.47
C ASN A 267 10.81 -21.77 -14.93
N PRO A 268 9.85 -21.01 -15.51
CA PRO A 268 8.64 -20.48 -14.87
C PRO A 268 7.55 -21.55 -14.68
N THR A 269 6.75 -21.39 -13.64
CA THR A 269 5.57 -22.22 -13.31
C THR A 269 4.39 -21.32 -12.95
N PRO A 270 3.14 -21.83 -13.01
CA PRO A 270 1.98 -21.12 -12.50
C PRO A 270 2.17 -20.71 -11.03
N GLY A 271 1.67 -19.52 -10.67
CA GLY A 271 1.63 -19.08 -9.27
C GLY A 271 0.75 -20.00 -8.42
N TRP A 272 0.95 -20.00 -7.09
CA TRP A 272 0.28 -20.90 -6.15
C TRP A 272 -1.24 -21.03 -6.39
N SER A 273 -1.97 -19.92 -6.51
CA SER A 273 -3.43 -19.98 -6.74
C SER A 273 -3.80 -20.56 -8.10
N GLY A 274 -2.98 -20.33 -9.13
CA GLY A 274 -3.12 -20.97 -10.44
C GLY A 274 -2.92 -22.48 -10.34
N THR A 275 -1.82 -22.94 -9.73
CA THR A 275 -1.55 -24.36 -9.50
C THR A 275 -2.68 -25.03 -8.72
N MET A 276 -3.13 -24.43 -7.62
CA MET A 276 -4.22 -24.98 -6.82
C MET A 276 -5.52 -25.12 -7.63
N GLN A 277 -5.85 -24.15 -8.48
CA GLN A 277 -7.01 -24.24 -9.37
C GLN A 277 -6.88 -25.37 -10.41
N MET A 278 -5.68 -25.60 -10.95
CA MET A 278 -5.44 -26.64 -11.96
C MET A 278 -5.59 -28.06 -11.37
N VAL A 279 -5.06 -28.28 -10.17
CA VAL A 279 -4.94 -29.64 -9.61
C VAL A 279 -6.13 -30.04 -8.74
N HIS A 280 -6.80 -29.09 -8.08
CA HIS A 280 -7.91 -29.42 -7.19
C HIS A 280 -9.18 -29.80 -7.95
N LYS A 281 -9.62 -31.04 -7.75
CA LYS A 281 -10.89 -31.59 -8.23
C LYS A 281 -11.65 -32.16 -7.03
N GLY A 282 -12.97 -32.04 -7.05
CA GLY A 282 -13.83 -32.54 -5.98
C GLY A 282 -15.29 -32.18 -6.19
N GLU A 283 -16.15 -32.73 -5.34
CA GLU A 283 -17.57 -32.41 -5.31
C GLU A 283 -17.81 -31.06 -4.63
N TYR A 284 -18.80 -30.31 -5.12
CA TYR A 284 -19.20 -29.04 -4.55
C TYR A 284 -20.70 -28.80 -4.78
N PRO A 285 -21.36 -27.93 -3.99
CA PRO A 285 -22.81 -27.69 -4.07
C PRO A 285 -23.35 -27.03 -5.35
N GLY A 286 -22.53 -26.79 -6.37
CA GLY A 286 -22.88 -26.04 -7.58
C GLY A 286 -22.61 -24.53 -7.52
N LYS A 287 -22.78 -23.86 -8.66
CA LYS A 287 -22.76 -22.40 -8.81
C LYS A 287 -23.92 -21.74 -8.07
N SER A 288 -23.68 -20.56 -7.50
CA SER A 288 -24.69 -19.77 -6.79
C SER A 288 -25.40 -18.76 -7.71
N THR A 289 -26.71 -18.55 -7.51
CA THR A 289 -27.45 -17.40 -8.03
C THR A 289 -27.44 -16.29 -6.99
N VAL A 290 -27.04 -15.07 -7.36
CA VAL A 290 -27.00 -13.90 -6.46
C VAL A 290 -28.17 -12.98 -6.80
N SER A 291 -29.07 -12.78 -5.84
CA SER A 291 -30.19 -11.85 -5.93
C SER A 291 -29.90 -10.57 -5.15
N PHE A 292 -30.25 -9.42 -5.73
CA PHE A 292 -30.18 -8.14 -5.02
C PHE A 292 -31.46 -7.94 -4.22
N LEU A 293 -31.32 -7.52 -2.97
CA LEU A 293 -32.42 -7.22 -2.07
C LEU A 293 -32.50 -5.70 -1.83
N PRO A 294 -33.67 -5.14 -1.48
CA PRO A 294 -33.82 -3.69 -1.39
C PRO A 294 -32.81 -3.05 -0.45
N MET A 295 -32.32 -1.88 -0.84
CA MET A 295 -31.43 -1.08 0.00
C MET A 295 -32.23 -0.38 1.09
N ILE A 296 -31.65 -0.27 2.28
CA ILE A 296 -32.20 0.57 3.35
C ILE A 296 -31.55 1.94 3.24
N ASP A 297 -32.37 2.97 3.07
CA ASP A 297 -31.95 4.37 3.07
C ASP A 297 -31.82 4.90 4.50
N MET A 298 -30.80 4.39 5.18
CA MET A 298 -30.40 4.78 6.52
C MET A 298 -28.94 4.37 6.69
N SER A 299 -28.17 5.14 7.45
CA SER A 299 -26.77 4.81 7.71
C SER A 299 -26.66 3.37 8.21
N ALA A 300 -25.81 2.56 7.56
CA ALA A 300 -25.54 1.19 7.98
C ALA A 300 -25.02 1.11 9.42
N THR A 301 -24.47 2.21 9.95
CA THR A 301 -24.00 2.30 11.32
C THR A 301 -25.12 2.54 12.35
N ASP A 302 -26.33 2.89 11.93
CA ASP A 302 -27.49 3.05 12.82
C ASP A 302 -27.98 1.67 13.30
N MET A 303 -28.20 1.52 14.60
CA MET A 303 -28.72 0.28 15.20
C MET A 303 -30.12 -0.07 14.67
N SER A 304 -30.95 0.94 14.34
CA SER A 304 -32.27 0.74 13.73
C SER A 304 -32.17 0.23 12.30
N CYS A 305 -31.15 0.66 11.54
CA CYS A 305 -30.87 0.13 10.20
C CYS A 305 -30.51 -1.35 10.28
N ILE A 306 -29.60 -1.70 11.18
CA ILE A 306 -29.19 -3.08 11.39
C ILE A 306 -30.39 -3.91 11.86
N TYR A 307 -31.14 -3.46 12.86
CA TYR A 307 -32.33 -4.15 13.35
C TYR A 307 -33.37 -4.39 12.25
N SER A 308 -33.66 -3.36 11.43
CA SER A 308 -34.55 -3.50 10.27
C SER A 308 -34.04 -4.54 9.26
N THR A 309 -32.71 -4.58 9.04
CA THR A 309 -32.06 -5.59 8.19
C THR A 309 -32.25 -6.99 8.75
N LEU A 310 -32.01 -7.19 10.05
CA LEU A 310 -32.17 -8.48 10.72
C LEU A 310 -33.61 -8.97 10.63
N THR A 311 -34.59 -8.12 10.96
CA THR A 311 -36.00 -8.48 10.92
C THR A 311 -36.47 -8.77 9.49
N PHE A 312 -36.01 -7.99 8.50
CA PHE A 312 -36.31 -8.24 7.10
C PHE A 312 -35.82 -9.63 6.67
N VAL A 313 -34.56 -9.97 6.98
CA VAL A 313 -33.97 -11.27 6.64
C VAL A 313 -34.70 -12.42 7.34
N CYS A 314 -35.04 -12.29 8.62
CA CYS A 314 -35.81 -13.30 9.35
C CYS A 314 -37.21 -13.51 8.75
N ASN A 315 -37.92 -12.43 8.41
CA ASN A 315 -39.24 -12.53 7.77
C ASN A 315 -39.18 -13.22 6.41
N LEU A 316 -38.15 -12.90 5.61
CA LEU A 316 -37.92 -13.55 4.32
C LEU A 316 -37.60 -15.03 4.51
N ALA A 317 -36.73 -15.36 5.47
CA ALA A 317 -36.38 -16.74 5.79
C ALA A 317 -37.60 -17.57 6.24
N THR A 318 -38.49 -17.01 7.05
CA THR A 318 -39.74 -17.67 7.45
C THR A 318 -40.71 -17.89 6.29
N ARG A 319 -40.74 -16.98 5.29
CA ARG A 319 -41.57 -17.17 4.09
C ARG A 319 -41.16 -18.40 3.28
N TYR A 320 -39.87 -18.72 3.29
CA TYR A 320 -39.30 -19.85 2.54
C TYR A 320 -38.99 -21.08 3.42
N ASP A 321 -39.38 -21.05 4.70
CA ASP A 321 -39.11 -22.12 5.68
C ASP A 321 -37.62 -22.50 5.77
N ILE A 322 -36.75 -21.49 5.85
CA ILE A 322 -35.29 -21.67 5.95
C ILE A 322 -34.71 -21.04 7.21
N SER A 323 -33.55 -21.54 7.64
CA SER A 323 -32.77 -20.94 8.73
C SER A 323 -32.04 -19.68 8.24
N PRO A 324 -32.21 -18.52 8.89
CA PRO A 324 -31.62 -17.27 8.42
C PRO A 324 -30.11 -17.23 8.76
N VAL A 325 -29.28 -17.14 7.73
CA VAL A 325 -27.82 -16.98 7.84
C VAL A 325 -27.42 -15.62 7.27
N LEU A 326 -26.79 -14.76 8.06
CA LEU A 326 -26.45 -13.40 7.65
C LEU A 326 -24.99 -13.07 7.95
N THR A 327 -24.27 -12.60 6.94
CA THR A 327 -22.86 -12.19 7.05
C THR A 327 -22.73 -10.67 7.05
N PHE A 328 -21.86 -10.16 7.92
CA PHE A 328 -21.49 -8.75 8.02
C PHE A 328 -19.97 -8.57 8.11
N ASP A 329 -19.47 -7.39 7.74
CA ASP A 329 -18.14 -6.93 8.12
C ASP A 329 -18.00 -6.80 9.66
N GLN A 330 -16.78 -6.62 10.17
CA GLN A 330 -16.54 -6.66 11.63
C GLN A 330 -17.34 -5.60 12.43
N PRO A 331 -17.37 -4.32 12.05
CA PRO A 331 -18.17 -3.30 12.75
C PRO A 331 -19.67 -3.63 12.79
N LEU A 332 -20.26 -4.04 11.67
CA LEU A 332 -21.68 -4.34 11.58
C LEU A 332 -22.02 -5.67 12.29
N TYR A 333 -21.13 -6.67 12.18
CA TYR A 333 -21.25 -7.95 12.90
C TYR A 333 -21.36 -7.72 14.41
N TRP A 334 -20.54 -6.84 14.98
CA TRP A 334 -20.57 -6.57 16.42
C TRP A 334 -21.89 -5.93 16.88
N LYS A 335 -22.44 -5.02 16.07
CA LYS A 335 -23.74 -4.37 16.34
C LYS A 335 -24.89 -5.35 16.17
N ALA A 336 -24.90 -6.14 15.10
CA ALA A 336 -25.89 -7.19 14.86
C ALA A 336 -25.88 -8.21 16.00
N LEU A 337 -24.70 -8.66 16.44
CA LEU A 337 -24.55 -9.55 17.58
C LEU A 337 -25.13 -8.94 18.86
N THR A 338 -24.82 -7.67 19.14
CA THR A 338 -25.36 -6.97 20.31
C THR A 338 -26.89 -6.94 20.30
N ILE A 339 -27.50 -6.65 19.15
CA ILE A 339 -28.95 -6.65 18.98
C ILE A 339 -29.51 -8.05 19.24
N VAL A 340 -29.03 -9.07 18.51
CA VAL A 340 -29.51 -10.45 18.66
C VAL A 340 -29.35 -10.97 20.09
N GLN A 341 -28.27 -10.62 20.78
CA GLN A 341 -28.07 -11.04 22.18
C GLN A 341 -29.06 -10.35 23.13
N ASN A 342 -29.38 -9.08 22.92
CA ASN A 342 -30.29 -8.31 23.78
C ASN A 342 -31.79 -8.60 23.53
N GLU A 343 -32.13 -9.27 22.45
CA GLU A 343 -33.49 -9.74 22.17
C GLU A 343 -33.98 -10.78 23.19
N GLN A 344 -35.30 -10.86 23.35
CA GLN A 344 -35.94 -11.86 24.22
C GLN A 344 -35.72 -13.29 23.68
N PRO A 345 -35.69 -14.33 24.54
CA PRO A 345 -35.44 -15.71 24.11
C PRO A 345 -36.43 -16.26 23.07
N ASN A 346 -37.66 -15.74 23.04
CA ASN A 346 -38.71 -16.10 22.09
C ASN A 346 -38.70 -15.24 20.80
N SER A 347 -37.76 -14.29 20.68
CA SER A 347 -37.64 -13.45 19.48
C SER A 347 -37.16 -14.28 18.30
N GLN A 348 -37.76 -14.06 17.13
CA GLN A 348 -37.34 -14.69 15.88
C GLN A 348 -35.87 -14.37 15.53
N LEU A 349 -35.34 -13.24 15.99
CA LEU A 349 -33.94 -12.88 15.78
C LEU A 349 -32.95 -13.85 16.48
N LYS A 350 -33.41 -14.63 17.47
CA LYS A 350 -32.57 -15.64 18.15
C LYS A 350 -32.22 -16.83 17.26
N SER A 351 -33.00 -17.12 16.22
CA SER A 351 -32.68 -18.18 15.26
C SER A 351 -31.68 -17.77 14.18
N LEU A 352 -31.19 -16.52 14.22
CA LEU A 352 -30.25 -15.98 13.24
C LEU A 352 -28.81 -16.48 13.47
N VAL A 353 -28.24 -17.10 12.44
CA VAL A 353 -26.82 -17.44 12.39
C VAL A 353 -26.04 -16.26 11.82
N LEU A 354 -25.42 -15.48 12.70
CA LEU A 354 -24.54 -14.38 12.32
C LEU A 354 -23.12 -14.87 11.97
N ARG A 355 -22.59 -14.42 10.83
CA ARG A 355 -21.22 -14.71 10.38
C ARG A 355 -20.37 -13.46 10.29
N LEU A 356 -19.11 -13.61 10.69
CA LEU A 356 -18.06 -12.62 10.49
C LEU A 356 -17.54 -12.70 9.05
N GLY A 357 -17.40 -11.57 8.36
CA GLY A 357 -16.92 -11.49 6.99
C GLY A 357 -15.53 -12.11 6.83
N GLY A 358 -15.41 -13.11 5.95
CA GLY A 358 -14.17 -13.84 5.71
C GLY A 358 -13.12 -13.01 4.98
N PHE A 359 -13.53 -12.22 3.99
CA PHE A 359 -12.62 -11.37 3.22
C PHE A 359 -12.03 -10.25 4.07
N HIS A 360 -12.85 -9.61 4.89
CA HIS A 360 -12.34 -8.59 5.82
C HIS A 360 -11.49 -9.19 6.95
N THR A 361 -11.73 -10.45 7.34
CA THR A 361 -10.86 -11.19 8.27
C THR A 361 -9.49 -11.47 7.64
N GLU A 362 -9.44 -11.90 6.38
CA GLU A 362 -8.21 -12.04 5.58
C GLU A 362 -7.45 -10.71 5.47
N MET A 363 -8.14 -9.61 5.16
CA MET A 363 -7.56 -8.25 5.14
C MET A 363 -6.90 -7.88 6.47
N SER A 364 -7.59 -8.15 7.59
CA SER A 364 -7.07 -7.86 8.92
C SER A 364 -5.84 -8.71 9.25
N PHE A 365 -5.84 -9.98 8.86
CA PHE A 365 -4.69 -10.87 9.07
C PHE A 365 -3.49 -10.47 8.21
N LEU A 366 -3.70 -10.04 6.96
CA LEU A 366 -2.64 -9.44 6.13
C LEU A 366 -2.05 -8.18 6.77
N GLY A 367 -2.88 -7.32 7.36
CA GLY A 367 -2.42 -6.16 8.14
C GLY A 367 -1.61 -6.58 9.38
N SER A 368 -2.00 -7.68 10.02
CA SER A 368 -1.28 -8.26 11.16
C SER A 368 0.13 -8.74 10.76
N ILE A 369 0.26 -9.40 9.60
CA ILE A 369 1.56 -9.79 9.01
C ILE A 369 2.43 -8.54 8.81
N GLY A 370 1.90 -7.49 8.17
CA GLY A 370 2.65 -6.26 7.94
C GLY A 370 3.06 -5.54 9.22
N HIS A 371 2.19 -5.54 10.25
CA HIS A 371 2.51 -4.95 11.55
C HIS A 371 3.63 -5.72 12.26
N ILE A 372 3.53 -7.05 12.35
CA ILE A 372 4.54 -7.91 12.99
C ILE A 372 5.90 -7.78 12.29
N MET A 373 5.89 -7.71 10.95
CA MET A 373 7.09 -7.59 10.13
C MET A 373 7.59 -6.15 9.97
N SER A 374 7.00 -5.17 10.66
CA SER A 374 7.41 -3.77 10.58
C SER A 374 8.90 -3.61 10.92
N ASN A 375 9.63 -2.92 10.03
CA ASN A 375 11.07 -2.68 10.12
C ASN A 375 11.95 -3.96 10.14
N SER A 376 11.44 -5.08 9.66
CA SER A 376 12.24 -6.32 9.48
C SER A 376 13.10 -6.33 8.20
N GLY A 377 12.84 -5.42 7.24
CA GLY A 377 13.35 -5.48 5.87
C GLY A 377 12.29 -5.88 4.83
N ILE A 378 11.08 -6.28 5.24
CA ILE A 378 10.01 -6.71 4.33
C ILE A 378 9.52 -5.58 3.42
N GLN A 379 9.49 -4.33 3.91
CA GLN A 379 9.03 -3.19 3.11
C GLN A 379 9.97 -2.97 1.93
N GLU A 380 11.27 -3.00 2.20
CA GLU A 380 12.33 -2.80 1.23
C GLU A 380 12.33 -3.93 0.19
N ILE A 381 12.11 -5.17 0.60
CA ILE A 381 11.90 -6.30 -0.33
C ILE A 381 10.72 -6.04 -1.27
N LEU A 382 9.59 -5.57 -0.74
CA LEU A 382 8.40 -5.30 -1.54
C LEU A 382 8.60 -4.12 -2.49
N GLU A 383 9.35 -3.10 -2.08
CA GLU A 383 9.68 -1.91 -2.89
C GLU A 383 10.59 -2.22 -4.09
N LEU A 384 11.21 -3.41 -4.13
CA LEU A 384 11.94 -3.87 -5.33
C LEU A 384 11.01 -4.14 -6.52
N ILE A 385 9.78 -4.60 -6.25
CA ILE A 385 8.84 -5.10 -7.27
C ILE A 385 7.49 -4.35 -7.27
N TYR A 386 7.27 -3.44 -6.31
CA TYR A 386 6.10 -2.58 -6.22
C TYR A 386 6.49 -1.14 -5.90
N ALA A 387 5.66 -0.19 -6.35
CA ALA A 387 5.83 1.22 -5.97
C ALA A 387 5.55 1.44 -4.47
N PRO A 388 6.25 2.37 -3.78
CA PRO A 388 6.12 2.58 -2.33
C PRO A 388 4.68 2.78 -1.82
N ASN A 389 3.86 3.55 -2.56
CA ASN A 389 2.45 3.75 -2.21
C ASN A 389 1.65 2.44 -2.24
N ALA A 390 1.97 1.53 -3.17
CA ALA A 390 1.34 0.21 -3.21
C ALA A 390 1.81 -0.68 -2.06
N VAL A 391 3.08 -0.60 -1.66
CA VAL A 391 3.63 -1.34 -0.52
C VAL A 391 2.95 -0.97 0.79
N SER A 392 2.69 0.32 1.03
CA SER A 392 1.91 0.76 2.19
C SER A 392 0.51 0.13 2.24
N HIS A 393 -0.17 0.00 1.10
CA HIS A 393 -1.47 -0.66 1.04
C HIS A 393 -1.38 -2.20 1.16
N ILE A 394 -0.27 -2.81 0.73
CA ILE A 394 0.00 -4.24 0.90
C ILE A 394 0.19 -4.57 2.38
N LEU A 395 1.11 -3.86 3.05
CA LEU A 395 1.45 -4.09 4.47
C LEU A 395 0.29 -3.77 5.42
N ASN A 396 -0.62 -2.87 5.04
CA ASN A 396 -1.83 -2.59 5.81
C ASN A 396 -3.03 -3.49 5.43
N GLY A 397 -2.84 -4.50 4.57
CA GLY A 397 -3.90 -5.43 4.15
C GLY A 397 -5.00 -4.84 3.25
N LYS A 398 -4.89 -3.57 2.84
CA LYS A 398 -5.91 -2.85 2.04
C LYS A 398 -5.91 -3.26 0.56
N ALA A 399 -4.80 -3.76 0.03
CA ALA A 399 -4.67 -4.20 -1.35
C ALA A 399 -4.57 -5.73 -1.46
N VAL A 400 -5.61 -6.46 -1.02
CA VAL A 400 -5.61 -7.93 -0.84
C VAL A 400 -4.98 -8.69 -2.01
N ALA A 401 -5.46 -8.49 -3.24
CA ALA A 401 -4.93 -9.23 -4.39
C ALA A 401 -3.43 -9.00 -4.65
N ARG A 402 -2.91 -7.79 -4.34
CA ARG A 402 -1.47 -7.49 -4.43
C ARG A 402 -0.72 -8.05 -3.22
N ALA A 403 -1.31 -7.98 -2.03
CA ALA A 403 -0.73 -8.47 -0.80
C ALA A 403 -0.57 -10.01 -0.84
N LEU A 404 -1.58 -10.74 -1.31
CA LEU A 404 -1.49 -12.17 -1.55
C LEU A 404 -0.34 -12.50 -2.49
N ARG A 405 -0.28 -11.88 -3.67
CA ARG A 405 0.84 -12.08 -4.61
C ARG A 405 2.18 -11.78 -3.93
N ALA A 406 2.32 -10.61 -3.32
CA ALA A 406 3.53 -10.17 -2.64
C ALA A 406 4.05 -11.20 -1.62
N HIS A 407 3.19 -11.66 -0.71
CA HIS A 407 3.57 -12.62 0.31
C HIS A 407 3.94 -13.99 -0.28
N MET A 408 3.23 -14.46 -1.32
CA MET A 408 3.57 -15.72 -2.01
C MET A 408 4.92 -15.66 -2.73
N LEU A 409 5.28 -14.52 -3.34
CA LEU A 409 6.58 -14.35 -4.01
C LEU A 409 7.74 -14.35 -3.00
N ILE A 410 7.58 -13.62 -1.88
CA ILE A 410 8.58 -13.60 -0.80
C ILE A 410 8.72 -15.00 -0.19
N ASP A 411 7.61 -15.67 0.09
CA ASP A 411 7.63 -17.03 0.64
C ASP A 411 8.34 -18.02 -0.32
N THR A 412 8.10 -17.90 -1.63
CA THR A 412 8.81 -18.70 -2.64
C THR A 412 10.31 -18.42 -2.63
N ALA A 413 10.72 -17.15 -2.58
CA ALA A 413 12.14 -16.78 -2.52
C ALA A 413 12.84 -17.27 -1.24
N LEU A 414 12.17 -17.20 -0.08
CA LEU A 414 12.67 -17.76 1.18
C LEU A 414 12.84 -19.28 1.09
N HIS A 415 11.86 -19.98 0.49
CA HIS A 415 11.96 -21.42 0.28
C HIS A 415 13.07 -21.78 -0.71
N CYS A 416 13.36 -20.97 -1.73
CA CYS A 416 14.52 -21.21 -2.61
C CYS A 416 15.85 -21.25 -1.84
N ILE A 417 16.04 -20.32 -0.89
CA ILE A 417 17.23 -20.28 -0.03
C ILE A 417 17.27 -21.49 0.89
N LEU A 418 16.14 -21.82 1.53
CA LEU A 418 16.04 -22.98 2.42
C LEU A 418 16.28 -24.30 1.68
N THR A 419 15.70 -24.48 0.50
CA THR A 419 15.88 -25.69 -0.31
C THR A 419 17.33 -25.81 -0.78
N SER A 420 17.96 -24.71 -1.19
CA SER A 420 19.39 -24.70 -1.53
C SER A 420 20.27 -25.09 -0.35
N ASP A 421 20.05 -24.50 0.84
CA ASP A 421 20.81 -24.79 2.07
C ASP A 421 20.62 -26.24 2.57
N ILE A 422 19.40 -26.76 2.49
CA ILE A 422 19.06 -28.08 3.06
C ILE A 422 19.44 -29.24 2.12
N PHE A 423 19.20 -29.07 0.83
CA PHE A 423 19.31 -30.15 -0.18
C PHE A 423 20.48 -29.97 -1.16
N GLY A 424 21.22 -28.84 -1.09
CA GLY A 424 22.45 -28.64 -1.87
C GLY A 424 22.22 -28.37 -3.35
N ILE A 425 21.08 -27.76 -3.71
CA ILE A 425 20.77 -27.40 -5.10
C ILE A 425 21.21 -25.96 -5.42
N GLN A 426 21.54 -25.71 -6.69
CA GLN A 426 21.88 -24.38 -7.17
C GLN A 426 20.68 -23.43 -7.11
N ILE A 427 20.97 -22.18 -6.75
CA ILE A 427 19.97 -21.10 -6.73
C ILE A 427 19.76 -20.64 -8.19
N PRO A 428 18.50 -20.53 -8.66
CA PRO A 428 18.20 -20.09 -10.02
C PRO A 428 18.81 -18.73 -10.38
N GLY A 429 19.41 -18.63 -11.57
CA GLY A 429 19.92 -17.37 -12.13
C GLY A 429 21.37 -17.03 -11.76
N GLN A 430 22.17 -17.97 -11.24
CA GLN A 430 23.61 -17.81 -11.01
C GLN A 430 24.41 -19.03 -11.46
N GLU A 431 25.57 -18.78 -12.07
CA GLU A 431 26.66 -19.76 -12.28
C GLU A 431 27.54 -19.69 -11.01
N ASP A 432 27.41 -20.66 -10.10
CA ASP A 432 28.31 -20.82 -8.94
C ASP A 432 29.28 -21.99 -9.26
N ASP A 433 30.57 -21.69 -9.41
CA ASP A 433 31.66 -22.65 -9.69
C ASP A 433 32.13 -23.43 -8.43
N ASP A 434 31.58 -23.14 -7.24
CA ASP A 434 32.13 -23.59 -5.94
C ASP A 434 31.30 -24.69 -5.22
N LEU A 435 30.36 -25.40 -5.89
CA LEU A 435 29.55 -26.47 -5.25
C LEU A 435 30.16 -27.87 -5.41
N ASP A 436 31.34 -28.09 -4.85
CA ASP A 436 32.09 -29.35 -4.97
C ASP A 436 31.73 -30.44 -3.93
N GLN A 437 30.61 -30.34 -3.20
CA GLN A 437 30.11 -31.43 -2.35
C GLN A 437 28.58 -31.51 -2.36
N VAL A 438 27.99 -31.91 -3.50
CA VAL A 438 26.58 -32.30 -3.55
C VAL A 438 26.41 -33.66 -2.86
N ASN A 439 25.55 -33.72 -1.84
CA ASN A 439 25.09 -35.00 -1.32
C ASN A 439 24.11 -35.60 -2.36
N GLU A 440 24.60 -36.46 -3.25
CA GLU A 440 23.87 -37.00 -4.41
C GLU A 440 22.46 -37.48 -4.04
N ASN A 441 22.30 -38.14 -2.89
CA ASN A 441 21.02 -38.66 -2.39
C ASN A 441 19.99 -37.56 -2.05
N ARG A 442 20.43 -36.37 -1.60
CA ARG A 442 19.53 -35.25 -1.24
C ARG A 442 19.09 -34.43 -2.45
N SER A 443 19.90 -34.38 -3.50
CA SER A 443 19.51 -33.76 -4.77
C SER A 443 18.49 -34.64 -5.52
N GLU A 444 18.70 -35.97 -5.50
CA GLU A 444 17.83 -36.95 -6.16
C GLU A 444 16.37 -36.88 -5.67
N ILE A 445 16.14 -36.68 -4.38
CA ILE A 445 14.77 -36.61 -3.84
C ILE A 445 13.98 -35.39 -4.35
N LEU A 446 14.66 -34.27 -4.63
CA LEU A 446 14.03 -33.08 -5.19
C LEU A 446 13.73 -33.23 -6.69
N HIS A 447 14.59 -33.93 -7.44
CA HIS A 447 14.29 -34.30 -8.82
C HIS A 447 13.05 -35.19 -8.89
N LYS A 448 12.93 -36.19 -8.01
CA LYS A 448 11.71 -37.00 -7.88
C LYS A 448 10.47 -36.18 -7.50
N ALA A 449 10.62 -35.13 -6.68
CA ALA A 449 9.53 -34.20 -6.41
C ALA A 449 9.17 -33.35 -7.63
N ALA A 450 10.14 -32.97 -8.48
CA ALA A 450 9.88 -32.25 -9.73
C ALA A 450 9.13 -33.11 -10.75
N ASP A 451 9.43 -34.41 -10.82
CA ASP A 451 8.69 -35.39 -11.62
C ASP A 451 7.24 -35.50 -11.12
N LEU A 452 7.06 -35.69 -9.81
CA LEU A 452 5.74 -35.73 -9.16
C LEU A 452 4.91 -34.46 -9.44
N HIS A 453 5.55 -33.28 -9.42
CA HIS A 453 4.89 -32.02 -9.77
C HIS A 453 4.49 -31.95 -11.25
N THR A 454 5.25 -32.57 -12.15
CA THR A 454 4.94 -32.64 -13.59
C THR A 454 3.74 -33.54 -13.83
N GLU A 455 3.79 -34.76 -13.30
CA GLU A 455 2.69 -35.74 -13.36
C GLU A 455 1.38 -35.14 -12.79
N LEU A 456 1.47 -34.38 -11.69
CA LEU A 456 0.31 -33.73 -11.09
C LEU A 456 -0.30 -32.64 -11.98
N LEU A 457 0.52 -31.82 -12.65
CA LEU A 457 0.06 -30.77 -13.54
C LEU A 457 -0.48 -31.30 -14.88
N GLU A 458 0.08 -32.41 -15.37
CA GLU A 458 -0.37 -33.11 -16.58
C GLU A 458 -1.64 -33.94 -16.31
N GLY A 459 -1.92 -34.23 -15.04
CA GLY A 459 -3.12 -34.94 -14.59
C GLY A 459 -2.95 -36.46 -14.56
N ASP A 460 -1.72 -36.95 -14.62
CA ASP A 460 -1.35 -38.37 -14.55
C ASP A 460 -1.54 -38.95 -13.14
N ILE A 461 -1.39 -38.10 -12.12
CA ILE A 461 -1.67 -38.42 -10.72
C ILE A 461 -2.67 -37.45 -10.11
N THR A 462 -3.40 -37.94 -9.10
CA THR A 462 -4.33 -37.15 -8.31
C THR A 462 -3.62 -36.32 -7.24
N THR A 463 -4.30 -35.29 -6.73
CA THR A 463 -3.82 -34.51 -5.57
C THR A 463 -3.56 -35.37 -4.34
N SER A 464 -4.38 -36.40 -4.13
CA SER A 464 -4.24 -37.32 -2.99
C SER A 464 -3.02 -38.22 -3.12
N GLU A 465 -2.74 -38.74 -4.32
CA GLU A 465 -1.54 -39.53 -4.60
C GLU A 465 -0.27 -38.69 -4.41
N ALA A 466 -0.25 -37.46 -4.93
CA ALA A 466 0.87 -36.55 -4.72
C ALA A 466 1.12 -36.27 -3.22
N CYS A 467 0.09 -35.92 -2.45
CA CYS A 467 0.23 -35.62 -1.02
C CYS A 467 0.62 -36.81 -0.15
N ASN A 468 0.25 -38.03 -0.55
CA ASN A 468 0.60 -39.25 0.17
C ASN A 468 1.96 -39.84 -0.25
N SER A 469 2.67 -39.18 -1.17
CA SER A 469 3.99 -39.61 -1.60
C SER A 469 4.99 -39.59 -0.45
N THR A 470 5.73 -40.69 -0.29
CA THR A 470 6.84 -40.82 0.68
C THR A 470 7.97 -39.82 0.42
N ILE A 471 8.09 -39.36 -0.83
CA ILE A 471 9.03 -38.30 -1.24
C ILE A 471 8.70 -37.00 -0.49
N LEU A 472 7.44 -36.56 -0.55
CA LEU A 472 7.01 -35.32 0.10
C LEU A 472 7.03 -35.42 1.62
N GLU A 473 6.69 -36.57 2.19
CA GLU A 473 6.83 -36.83 3.63
C GLU A 473 8.30 -36.70 4.08
N THR A 474 9.24 -37.25 3.33
CA THR A 474 10.67 -37.16 3.64
C THR A 474 11.18 -35.71 3.55
N ILE A 475 10.76 -34.98 2.51
CA ILE A 475 11.11 -33.55 2.33
C ILE A 475 10.54 -32.72 3.48
N GLU A 476 9.26 -32.91 3.81
CA GLU A 476 8.57 -32.22 4.91
C GLU A 476 9.30 -32.43 6.24
N ASN A 477 9.56 -33.69 6.61
CA ASN A 477 10.26 -34.05 7.85
C ASN A 477 11.66 -33.44 7.91
N THR A 478 12.38 -33.44 6.78
CA THR A 478 13.71 -32.81 6.67
C THR A 478 13.62 -31.31 6.85
N MET A 479 12.69 -30.63 6.17
CA MET A 479 12.51 -29.19 6.26
C MET A 479 12.08 -28.75 7.67
N VAL A 480 11.12 -29.42 8.28
CA VAL A 480 10.67 -29.14 9.66
C VAL A 480 11.84 -29.24 10.64
N THR A 481 12.61 -30.33 10.57
CA THR A 481 13.78 -30.53 11.45
C THR A 481 14.82 -29.42 11.30
N GLN A 482 15.12 -29.02 10.05
CA GLN A 482 16.10 -27.96 9.78
C GLN A 482 15.59 -26.57 10.21
N LEU A 483 14.31 -26.26 9.97
CA LEU A 483 13.70 -25.01 10.40
C LEU A 483 13.68 -24.88 11.93
N GLU A 484 13.33 -25.95 12.66
CA GLU A 484 13.39 -25.95 14.13
C GLU A 484 14.81 -25.68 14.64
N SER A 485 15.84 -26.26 14.01
CA SER A 485 17.23 -25.98 14.39
C SER A 485 17.63 -24.52 14.21
N LYS A 486 17.06 -23.84 13.19
CA LYS A 486 17.33 -22.44 12.85
C LYS A 486 16.57 -21.45 13.73
N LYS A 487 15.49 -21.85 14.42
CA LYS A 487 14.74 -20.98 15.36
C LYS A 487 15.53 -20.54 16.59
N LYS A 488 16.73 -21.07 16.82
CA LYS A 488 17.66 -20.61 17.87
C LYS A 488 18.04 -19.13 17.69
N ASN A 489 18.17 -18.68 16.44
CA ASN A 489 18.52 -17.31 16.11
C ASN A 489 17.25 -16.46 16.03
N ARG A 490 17.23 -15.27 16.65
CA ARG A 490 16.03 -14.45 16.73
C ARG A 490 15.54 -13.93 15.38
N THR A 491 16.45 -13.54 14.50
CA THR A 491 16.10 -13.12 13.13
C THR A 491 15.49 -14.28 12.34
N SER A 492 16.11 -15.47 12.38
CA SER A 492 15.54 -16.68 11.78
C SER A 492 14.16 -16.98 12.36
N LYS A 493 14.00 -16.88 13.69
CA LYS A 493 12.71 -17.13 14.37
C LYS A 493 11.61 -16.21 13.82
N LEU A 494 11.88 -14.91 13.64
CA LEU A 494 10.93 -13.96 13.04
C LEU A 494 10.53 -14.35 11.61
N TRP A 495 11.48 -14.69 10.75
CA TRP A 495 11.20 -15.03 9.35
C TRP A 495 10.56 -16.42 9.20
N ILE A 496 10.84 -17.36 10.09
CA ILE A 496 10.11 -18.65 10.16
C ILE A 496 8.68 -18.42 10.64
N GLN A 497 8.47 -17.53 11.62
CA GLN A 497 7.13 -17.12 12.03
C GLN A 497 6.35 -16.47 10.87
N TYR A 498 7.01 -15.63 10.06
CA TYR A 498 6.42 -15.09 8.84
C TYR A 498 5.96 -16.20 7.87
N ILE A 499 6.80 -17.21 7.63
CA ILE A 499 6.43 -18.37 6.81
C ILE A 499 5.17 -19.06 7.39
N THR A 500 5.14 -19.30 8.71
CA THR A 500 3.96 -19.87 9.39
C THR A 500 2.70 -19.03 9.18
N MET A 501 2.81 -17.69 9.25
CA MET A 501 1.67 -16.81 9.00
C MET A 501 1.18 -16.90 7.55
N VAL A 502 2.09 -16.97 6.57
CA VAL A 502 1.73 -17.17 5.15
C VAL A 502 1.08 -18.54 4.92
N GLN A 503 1.51 -19.59 5.64
CA GLN A 503 0.85 -20.90 5.61
C GLN A 503 -0.57 -20.86 6.17
N ILE A 504 -0.81 -20.13 7.27
CA ILE A 504 -2.17 -19.92 7.82
C ILE A 504 -3.06 -19.18 6.81
N LEU A 505 -2.50 -18.19 6.11
CA LEU A 505 -3.19 -17.48 5.04
C LEU A 505 -3.56 -18.41 3.88
N ARG A 506 -2.65 -19.28 3.42
CA ARG A 506 -2.96 -20.31 2.41
C ARG A 506 -4.06 -21.25 2.89
N LYS A 507 -3.99 -21.71 4.13
CA LYS A 507 -5.00 -22.59 4.75
C LYS A 507 -6.39 -21.95 4.72
N PHE A 508 -6.49 -20.67 5.10
CA PHE A 508 -7.76 -19.94 5.04
C PHE A 508 -8.28 -19.81 3.61
N ILE A 509 -7.42 -19.45 2.66
CA ILE A 509 -7.80 -19.35 1.24
C ILE A 509 -8.25 -20.70 0.69
N LYS A 510 -7.56 -21.80 1.02
CA LYS A 510 -7.99 -23.16 0.65
C LYS A 510 -9.38 -23.44 1.19
N ALA A 511 -9.62 -23.21 2.48
CA ALA A 511 -10.90 -23.44 3.12
C ALA A 511 -12.05 -22.71 2.39
N GLU A 512 -11.85 -21.43 2.09
CA GLU A 512 -12.83 -20.63 1.35
C GLU A 512 -12.99 -21.10 -0.10
N ARG A 513 -11.90 -21.46 -0.79
CA ARG A 513 -11.94 -21.87 -2.21
C ARG A 513 -12.59 -23.21 -2.42
N THR A 514 -12.32 -24.18 -1.55
CA THR A 514 -12.87 -25.54 -1.62
C THR A 514 -14.21 -25.67 -0.90
N GLY A 515 -14.53 -24.75 0.01
CA GLY A 515 -15.70 -24.84 0.88
C GLY A 515 -15.50 -25.85 2.02
N ASP A 516 -14.30 -25.98 2.58
CA ASP A 516 -14.02 -26.82 3.75
C ASP A 516 -14.28 -26.05 5.06
N TRP A 517 -15.39 -26.37 5.72
CA TRP A 517 -15.82 -25.66 6.93
C TRP A 517 -14.92 -25.91 8.14
N ASN A 518 -14.39 -27.12 8.30
CA ASN A 518 -13.54 -27.42 9.44
C ASN A 518 -12.16 -26.76 9.25
N LEU A 519 -11.68 -26.67 8.01
CA LEU A 519 -10.44 -25.97 7.70
C LEU A 519 -10.59 -24.46 7.89
N HIS A 520 -11.78 -23.90 7.61
CA HIS A 520 -12.11 -22.50 7.84
C HIS A 520 -12.00 -22.11 9.32
N LEU A 521 -12.66 -22.88 10.20
CA LEU A 521 -12.60 -22.63 11.64
C LEU A 521 -11.19 -22.84 12.22
N ASP A 522 -10.46 -23.85 11.72
CA ASP A 522 -9.07 -24.10 12.10
C ASP A 522 -8.15 -22.94 11.69
N ALA A 523 -8.31 -22.40 10.48
CA ALA A 523 -7.53 -21.27 10.01
C ALA A 523 -7.80 -19.99 10.82
N ILE A 524 -9.07 -19.66 11.10
CA ILE A 524 -9.41 -18.50 11.95
C ILE A 524 -8.87 -18.68 13.37
N SER A 525 -8.93 -19.90 13.91
CA SER A 525 -8.33 -20.24 15.20
C SER A 525 -6.80 -20.03 15.19
N ALA A 526 -6.12 -20.40 14.11
CA ALA A 526 -4.70 -20.17 13.93
C ALA A 526 -4.32 -18.69 13.74
N MET A 527 -5.22 -17.86 13.19
CA MET A 527 -5.01 -16.41 13.05
C MET A 527 -5.11 -15.65 14.39
N LEU A 528 -5.93 -16.14 15.33
CA LEU A 528 -6.24 -15.46 16.60
C LEU A 528 -5.01 -14.97 17.39
N PRO A 529 -3.97 -15.80 17.64
CA PRO A 529 -2.79 -15.35 18.37
C PRO A 529 -2.11 -14.14 17.72
N TYR A 530 -1.95 -14.16 16.40
CA TYR A 530 -1.29 -13.08 15.68
C TYR A 530 -2.12 -11.79 15.66
N LEU A 531 -3.45 -11.90 15.47
CA LEU A 531 -4.36 -10.77 15.59
C LEU A 531 -4.27 -10.13 16.99
N ALA A 532 -4.22 -10.95 18.05
CA ALA A 532 -4.07 -10.47 19.43
C ALA A 532 -2.72 -9.77 19.65
N ALA A 533 -1.62 -10.40 19.21
CA ALA A 533 -0.27 -9.92 19.46
C ALA A 533 0.02 -8.60 18.73
N SER A 534 -0.45 -8.47 17.48
CA SER A 534 -0.30 -7.26 16.64
C SER A 534 -1.26 -6.12 17.00
N GLY A 535 -2.17 -6.33 17.95
CA GLY A 535 -3.11 -5.31 18.39
C GLY A 535 -4.30 -5.06 17.46
N HIS A 536 -4.64 -6.02 16.60
CA HIS A 536 -5.90 -6.05 15.83
C HIS A 536 -7.11 -6.42 16.72
N ASN A 537 -7.23 -5.73 17.86
CA ASN A 537 -8.08 -6.06 19.00
C ASN A 537 -9.56 -6.29 18.65
N LEU A 538 -10.11 -5.49 17.73
CA LEU A 538 -11.52 -5.63 17.31
C LEU A 538 -11.76 -6.94 16.55
N TYR A 539 -10.82 -7.33 15.69
CA TYR A 539 -10.88 -8.63 15.01
C TYR A 539 -10.56 -9.77 15.96
N THR A 540 -9.60 -9.62 16.88
CA THR A 540 -9.35 -10.62 17.94
C THR A 540 -10.62 -10.93 18.73
N LYS A 541 -11.31 -9.88 19.19
CA LYS A 541 -12.57 -10.01 19.92
C LYS A 541 -13.67 -10.67 19.07
N SER A 542 -13.85 -10.18 17.85
CA SER A 542 -14.94 -10.64 16.97
C SER A 542 -14.72 -12.08 16.50
N ALA A 543 -13.49 -12.44 16.12
CA ALA A 543 -13.10 -13.79 15.69
C ALA A 543 -13.22 -14.79 16.84
N TYR A 544 -12.84 -14.42 18.07
CA TYR A 544 -13.00 -15.30 19.24
C TYR A 544 -14.48 -15.62 19.49
N VAL A 545 -15.32 -14.59 19.52
CA VAL A 545 -16.77 -14.75 19.74
C VAL A 545 -17.43 -15.49 18.58
N TYR A 546 -16.97 -15.24 17.35
CA TYR A 546 -17.40 -15.98 16.17
C TYR A 546 -17.09 -17.48 16.31
N LEU A 547 -15.85 -17.86 16.62
CA LEU A 547 -15.47 -19.26 16.84
C LEU A 547 -16.29 -19.92 17.96
N MET A 548 -16.46 -19.22 19.09
CA MET A 548 -17.27 -19.69 20.21
C MET A 548 -18.72 -20.00 19.79
N LYS A 549 -19.32 -19.15 18.94
CA LYS A 549 -20.68 -19.38 18.41
C LYS A 549 -20.70 -20.48 17.34
N MET A 550 -19.72 -20.52 16.45
CA MET A 550 -19.66 -21.53 15.39
C MET A 550 -19.42 -22.95 15.94
N GLN A 551 -18.74 -23.08 17.08
CA GLN A 551 -18.57 -24.36 17.79
C GLN A 551 -19.90 -24.90 18.37
N GLN A 552 -20.87 -24.03 18.67
CA GLN A 552 -22.20 -24.43 19.14
C GLN A 552 -23.19 -24.73 18.00
N LEU A 553 -22.82 -24.42 16.74
CA LEU A 553 -23.68 -24.61 15.57
C LEU A 553 -24.25 -26.04 15.42
N PRO A 554 -23.52 -27.14 15.69
CA PRO A 554 -24.08 -28.49 15.61
C PRO A 554 -25.25 -28.73 16.56
N LYS A 555 -25.32 -27.98 17.67
CA LYS A 555 -26.36 -28.08 18.69
C LYS A 555 -27.49 -27.10 18.43
N ASP A 556 -27.14 -25.85 18.13
CA ASP A 556 -28.10 -24.75 18.01
C ASP A 556 -28.80 -24.72 16.63
N HIS A 557 -28.10 -25.12 15.56
CA HIS A 557 -28.56 -25.10 14.16
C HIS A 557 -27.99 -26.30 13.36
N PRO A 558 -28.40 -27.55 13.69
CA PRO A 558 -27.84 -28.76 13.08
C PRO A 558 -27.98 -28.79 11.55
N GLU A 559 -29.05 -28.22 11.00
CA GLU A 559 -29.31 -28.11 9.56
C GLU A 559 -28.32 -27.16 8.86
N VAL A 560 -28.01 -26.02 9.46
CA VAL A 560 -27.01 -25.07 8.94
C VAL A 560 -25.62 -25.67 9.04
N PHE A 561 -25.31 -26.35 10.15
CA PHE A 561 -24.04 -27.06 10.31
C PHE A 561 -23.85 -28.14 9.23
N ALA A 562 -24.87 -28.97 8.97
CA ALA A 562 -24.83 -29.97 7.93
C ALA A 562 -24.62 -29.37 6.53
N ALA A 563 -25.25 -28.22 6.24
CA ALA A 563 -25.03 -27.49 4.99
C ALA A 563 -23.61 -26.92 4.90
N PHE A 564 -23.06 -26.36 5.99
CA PHE A 564 -21.70 -25.83 6.01
C PHE A 564 -20.65 -26.93 5.80
N GLN A 565 -20.85 -28.12 6.38
CA GLN A 565 -20.00 -29.30 6.14
C GLN A 565 -19.99 -29.73 4.67
N LYS A 566 -21.06 -29.47 3.92
CA LYS A 566 -21.14 -29.70 2.46
C LYS A 566 -20.56 -28.54 1.63
N GLY A 567 -20.04 -27.49 2.27
CA GLY A 567 -19.44 -26.34 1.59
C GLY A 567 -20.41 -25.24 1.17
N HIS A 568 -21.60 -25.18 1.77
CA HIS A 568 -22.56 -24.09 1.54
C HIS A 568 -22.20 -22.78 2.28
N HIS A 569 -21.16 -22.76 3.12
CA HIS A 569 -20.69 -21.54 3.78
C HIS A 569 -19.95 -20.59 2.82
N VAL A 570 -19.67 -21.00 1.59
CA VAL A 570 -19.09 -20.14 0.54
C VAL A 570 -20.02 -20.08 -0.66
N MET A 571 -19.85 -19.05 -1.49
CA MET A 571 -20.61 -18.88 -2.73
C MET A 571 -19.70 -19.05 -3.96
N ARG A 572 -20.26 -19.54 -5.07
CA ARG A 572 -19.50 -19.80 -6.31
C ARG A 572 -20.10 -19.07 -7.50
N ARG A 573 -19.26 -18.50 -8.36
CA ARG A 573 -19.69 -17.84 -9.62
C ARG A 573 -19.47 -18.69 -10.87
N SER A 574 -18.81 -19.83 -10.72
CA SER A 574 -18.49 -20.78 -11.79
C SER A 574 -18.64 -22.21 -11.29
N GLU A 575 -18.80 -23.16 -12.21
CA GLU A 575 -18.86 -24.61 -11.94
C GLU A 575 -17.46 -25.20 -11.71
N ARG A 576 -16.65 -24.55 -10.87
CA ARG A 576 -15.29 -25.01 -10.55
C ARG A 576 -15.19 -25.31 -9.07
N TYR A 577 -14.48 -26.39 -8.75
CA TYR A 577 -14.26 -26.79 -7.36
C TYR A 577 -13.53 -25.70 -6.57
N TRP A 578 -12.40 -25.19 -7.09
CA TRP A 578 -11.60 -24.08 -6.52
C TRP A 578 -12.20 -22.68 -6.84
N ALA A 579 -13.50 -22.48 -6.69
CA ALA A 579 -14.16 -21.21 -6.99
C ALA A 579 -15.01 -20.65 -5.85
N GLY A 580 -14.94 -21.24 -4.66
CA GLY A 580 -15.57 -20.69 -3.47
C GLY A 580 -15.03 -19.28 -3.16
N LEU A 581 -15.95 -18.42 -2.73
CA LEU A 581 -15.69 -17.06 -2.29
C LEU A 581 -16.44 -16.84 -0.98
N SER A 582 -15.81 -16.10 -0.06
CA SER A 582 -16.49 -15.63 1.14
C SER A 582 -17.69 -14.76 0.76
N SER A 583 -18.75 -14.85 1.55
CA SER A 583 -20.02 -14.18 1.24
C SER A 583 -19.87 -12.65 1.20
N ASP A 584 -19.02 -12.08 2.05
CA ASP A 584 -18.69 -10.64 2.05
C ASP A 584 -17.85 -10.20 0.84
N LEU A 585 -17.03 -11.08 0.26
CA LEU A 585 -16.39 -10.80 -1.03
C LEU A 585 -17.40 -10.81 -2.18
N MET A 586 -18.45 -11.64 -2.08
CA MET A 586 -19.49 -11.72 -3.11
C MET A 586 -20.26 -10.39 -3.24
N ILE A 587 -20.66 -9.78 -2.11
CA ILE A 587 -21.38 -8.50 -2.15
C ILE A 587 -20.50 -7.37 -2.72
N GLU A 588 -19.21 -7.33 -2.41
CA GLU A 588 -18.29 -6.34 -3.00
C GLU A 588 -18.14 -6.54 -4.51
N GLN A 589 -18.01 -7.79 -4.97
CA GLN A 589 -17.80 -8.10 -6.38
C GLN A 589 -19.06 -7.97 -7.25
N VAL A 590 -20.25 -8.17 -6.68
CA VAL A 590 -21.50 -8.19 -7.44
C VAL A 590 -22.28 -6.90 -7.22
N LEU A 591 -22.71 -6.58 -5.99
CA LEU A 591 -23.52 -5.39 -5.73
C LEU A 591 -22.67 -4.11 -5.78
N MET A 592 -21.65 -4.00 -4.93
CA MET A 592 -20.89 -2.74 -4.78
C MET A 592 -20.16 -2.36 -6.07
N ARG A 593 -19.60 -3.34 -6.77
CA ARG A 593 -19.02 -3.10 -8.10
C ARG A 593 -20.06 -2.64 -9.12
N SER A 594 -21.24 -3.27 -9.18
CA SER A 594 -22.28 -2.92 -10.15
C SER A 594 -22.77 -1.49 -9.96
N VAL A 595 -22.92 -1.04 -8.72
CA VAL A 595 -23.28 0.36 -8.38
C VAL A 595 -22.26 1.39 -8.92
N LYS A 596 -20.97 1.01 -8.99
CA LYS A 596 -19.84 1.86 -9.42
C LYS A 596 -19.59 1.85 -10.94
N THR A 597 -20.24 0.96 -11.71
CA THR A 597 -20.05 0.87 -13.17
C THR A 597 -20.66 2.05 -13.93
N ALA A 598 -20.31 2.20 -15.22
CA ALA A 598 -20.92 3.23 -16.08
C ALA A 598 -22.45 3.11 -16.17
N GLY A 599 -22.98 1.89 -16.26
CA GLY A 599 -24.41 1.60 -16.22
C GLY A 599 -25.05 1.57 -14.83
N GLY A 600 -24.24 1.73 -13.78
CA GLY A 600 -24.67 1.73 -12.38
C GLY A 600 -25.27 3.06 -11.91
N LEU A 601 -25.68 3.08 -10.64
CA LEU A 601 -26.37 4.21 -10.03
C LEU A 601 -25.51 5.49 -9.93
N THR A 602 -24.21 5.34 -9.70
CA THR A 602 -23.31 6.47 -9.41
C THR A 602 -22.87 7.28 -10.64
N ARG A 603 -22.95 6.70 -11.85
CA ARG A 603 -22.37 7.31 -13.06
C ARG A 603 -23.37 7.65 -14.18
N GLY A 604 -24.61 7.16 -14.13
CA GLY A 604 -25.58 7.39 -15.21
C GLY A 604 -27.07 7.50 -14.86
N ARG A 605 -27.58 6.82 -13.80
CA ARG A 605 -29.03 6.72 -13.53
C ARG A 605 -29.58 7.66 -12.45
N GLY A 606 -28.72 8.15 -11.54
CA GLY A 606 -29.11 8.91 -10.35
C GLY A 606 -29.40 8.01 -9.14
N MET A 607 -29.45 8.59 -7.93
CA MET A 607 -29.56 7.88 -6.64
C MET A 607 -30.88 8.12 -5.88
N GLY A 608 -31.91 8.69 -6.51
CA GLY A 608 -33.21 8.84 -5.86
C GLY A 608 -33.90 7.50 -5.59
N ASP A 609 -34.81 7.45 -4.63
CA ASP A 609 -35.44 6.22 -4.12
C ASP A 609 -36.08 5.37 -5.22
N VAL A 610 -36.78 6.02 -6.15
CA VAL A 610 -37.44 5.34 -7.28
C VAL A 610 -36.40 4.75 -8.23
N GLN A 611 -35.36 5.52 -8.59
CA GLN A 611 -34.32 5.05 -9.49
C GLN A 611 -33.50 3.91 -8.88
N ARG A 612 -33.19 3.99 -7.58
CA ARG A 612 -32.49 2.92 -6.84
C ARG A 612 -33.31 1.64 -6.83
N SER A 613 -34.57 1.72 -6.42
CA SER A 613 -35.50 0.59 -6.35
C SER A 613 -35.74 -0.03 -7.72
N GLN A 614 -36.01 0.79 -8.75
CA GLN A 614 -36.20 0.32 -10.11
C GLN A 614 -34.95 -0.40 -10.63
N TRP A 615 -33.77 0.19 -10.46
CA TRP A 615 -32.51 -0.44 -10.87
C TRP A 615 -32.34 -1.78 -10.15
N LEU A 616 -32.34 -1.76 -8.81
CA LEU A 616 -32.05 -2.94 -8.00
C LEU A 616 -32.98 -4.12 -8.30
N LEU A 617 -34.29 -3.88 -8.37
CA LEU A 617 -35.29 -4.92 -8.61
C LEU A 617 -35.40 -5.35 -10.08
N SER A 618 -34.90 -4.56 -11.03
CA SER A 618 -34.89 -4.94 -12.46
C SER A 618 -33.56 -5.54 -12.92
N MET A 619 -32.51 -5.42 -12.11
CA MET A 619 -31.16 -5.88 -12.44
C MET A 619 -31.09 -7.34 -12.87
N PRO A 620 -31.75 -8.31 -12.19
CA PRO A 620 -31.72 -9.71 -12.63
C PRO A 620 -32.28 -9.91 -14.04
N ALA A 621 -33.46 -9.33 -14.34
CA ALA A 621 -34.08 -9.41 -15.66
C ALA A 621 -33.21 -8.74 -16.75
N CYS A 622 -32.64 -7.57 -16.45
CA CYS A 622 -31.74 -6.89 -17.39
C CYS A 622 -30.45 -7.67 -17.63
N GLY A 623 -29.94 -8.34 -16.59
CA GLY A 623 -28.77 -9.20 -16.65
C GLY A 623 -29.00 -10.43 -17.54
N GLU A 624 -30.15 -11.09 -17.41
CA GLU A 624 -30.55 -12.21 -18.26
C GLU A 624 -30.65 -11.80 -19.74
N MET A 625 -31.29 -10.66 -20.01
CA MET A 625 -31.37 -10.11 -21.38
C MET A 625 -29.99 -9.78 -21.95
N ASN A 626 -29.11 -9.17 -21.14
CA ASN A 626 -27.74 -8.88 -21.53
C ASN A 626 -26.95 -10.17 -21.82
N GLN A 627 -27.10 -11.20 -20.98
CA GLN A 627 -26.45 -12.50 -21.18
C GLN A 627 -26.94 -13.16 -22.47
N ALA A 628 -28.26 -13.18 -22.73
CA ALA A 628 -28.81 -13.74 -23.96
C ALA A 628 -28.27 -13.07 -25.23
N VAL A 629 -28.06 -11.74 -25.21
CA VAL A 629 -27.42 -11.02 -26.33
C VAL A 629 -25.93 -11.38 -26.45
N GLN A 630 -25.21 -11.56 -25.34
CA GLN A 630 -23.81 -12.00 -25.37
C GLN A 630 -23.69 -13.42 -25.95
N ASP A 631 -24.56 -14.34 -25.51
CA ASP A 631 -24.59 -15.72 -25.99
C ASP A 631 -24.91 -15.77 -27.50
N LEU A 632 -25.88 -14.98 -27.97
CA LEU A 632 -26.22 -14.89 -29.39
C LEU A 632 -25.07 -14.36 -30.25
N THR A 633 -24.35 -13.34 -29.76
CA THR A 633 -23.30 -12.67 -30.53
C THR A 633 -21.93 -13.33 -30.41
N GLY A 634 -21.73 -14.18 -29.39
CA GLY A 634 -20.41 -14.68 -29.01
C GLY A 634 -19.47 -13.59 -28.47
N ILE A 635 -19.96 -12.36 -28.25
CA ILE A 635 -19.20 -11.21 -27.77
C ILE A 635 -19.63 -10.95 -26.32
N GLY A 636 -18.95 -11.60 -25.38
CA GLY A 636 -19.20 -11.44 -23.95
C GLY A 636 -17.99 -10.88 -23.20
N TYR A 637 -18.25 -10.28 -22.04
CA TYR A 637 -17.21 -9.94 -21.06
C TYR A 637 -16.79 -11.21 -20.29
N HIS A 638 -16.34 -12.23 -21.01
CA HIS A 638 -15.76 -13.40 -20.35
C HIS A 638 -14.33 -13.07 -19.96
N THR A 639 -14.04 -13.03 -18.65
CA THR A 639 -12.66 -13.29 -18.23
C THR A 639 -12.33 -14.70 -18.71
N SER A 640 -11.25 -14.84 -19.47
CA SER A 640 -10.69 -16.12 -19.91
C SER A 640 -10.92 -17.22 -18.87
N GLU A 641 -11.37 -18.40 -19.31
CA GLU A 641 -11.46 -19.58 -18.46
C GLU A 641 -10.12 -19.92 -17.81
N GLN A 642 -9.01 -19.60 -18.45
CA GLN A 642 -7.69 -19.76 -17.86
C GLN A 642 -7.47 -18.80 -16.67
N HIS A 643 -6.99 -19.28 -15.52
CA HIS A 643 -6.65 -18.41 -14.40
C HIS A 643 -5.56 -17.42 -14.83
N LYS A 644 -5.64 -16.17 -14.37
CA LYS A 644 -4.65 -15.12 -14.74
C LYS A 644 -3.19 -15.54 -14.48
N GLU A 645 -2.97 -16.38 -13.48
CA GLU A 645 -1.64 -16.87 -13.07
C GLU A 645 -1.13 -18.05 -13.88
N GLU A 646 -1.99 -18.68 -14.68
CA GLU A 646 -1.60 -19.69 -15.66
C GLU A 646 -1.06 -19.05 -16.95
N SER A 647 -1.39 -17.77 -17.22
CA SER A 647 -0.91 -17.10 -18.43
C SER A 647 0.62 -17.00 -18.48
N GLN A 648 1.22 -17.28 -19.64
CA GLN A 648 2.68 -17.23 -19.82
C GLN A 648 3.27 -15.87 -19.42
N ALA A 649 2.56 -14.77 -19.71
CA ALA A 649 2.97 -13.42 -19.32
C ALA A 649 3.04 -13.25 -17.79
N ARG A 650 2.09 -13.84 -17.05
CA ARG A 650 2.07 -13.78 -15.59
C ARG A 650 3.14 -14.67 -14.98
N GLN A 651 3.34 -15.89 -15.50
CA GLN A 651 4.39 -16.80 -15.03
C GLN A 651 5.78 -16.19 -15.22
N LYS A 652 6.04 -15.57 -16.38
CA LYS A 652 7.29 -14.86 -16.65
C LYS A 652 7.53 -13.71 -15.66
N ARG A 653 6.51 -12.87 -15.44
CA ARG A 653 6.61 -11.75 -14.50
C ARG A 653 6.84 -12.20 -13.06
N ASP A 654 6.13 -13.24 -12.61
CA ASP A 654 6.31 -13.77 -11.26
C ASP A 654 7.72 -14.39 -11.11
N LYS A 655 8.26 -15.03 -12.14
CA LYS A 655 9.66 -15.49 -12.17
C LYS A 655 10.65 -14.34 -12.03
N ASP A 656 10.54 -13.29 -12.84
CA ASP A 656 11.45 -12.15 -12.82
C ASP A 656 11.42 -11.43 -11.45
N ASP A 657 10.22 -11.27 -10.87
CA ASP A 657 10.04 -10.68 -9.54
C ASP A 657 10.63 -11.57 -8.43
N ILE A 658 10.43 -12.91 -8.49
CA ILE A 658 11.04 -13.84 -7.51
C ILE A 658 12.55 -13.78 -7.60
N LEU A 659 13.15 -13.79 -8.80
CA LEU A 659 14.60 -13.69 -8.97
C LEU A 659 15.13 -12.37 -8.41
N THR A 660 14.40 -11.26 -8.59
CA THR A 660 14.74 -9.96 -8.01
C THR A 660 14.76 -10.02 -6.48
N VAL A 661 13.70 -10.55 -5.86
CA VAL A 661 13.60 -10.72 -4.40
C VAL A 661 14.68 -11.69 -3.89
N LEU A 662 14.90 -12.82 -4.57
CA LEU A 662 15.88 -13.84 -4.22
C LEU A 662 17.31 -13.27 -4.22
N SER A 663 17.65 -12.46 -5.23
CA SER A 663 18.94 -11.77 -5.28
C SER A 663 19.15 -10.85 -4.07
N PHE A 664 18.10 -10.20 -3.59
CA PHE A 664 18.15 -9.33 -2.43
C PHE A 664 18.33 -10.11 -1.12
N ILE A 665 17.57 -11.21 -0.95
CA ILE A 665 17.58 -12.01 0.27
C ILE A 665 18.85 -12.87 0.36
N LYS A 666 19.43 -13.37 -0.75
CA LYS A 666 20.68 -14.17 -0.71
C LYS A 666 21.83 -13.43 -0.03
N ASP A 667 22.00 -12.15 -0.35
CA ASP A 667 23.03 -11.29 0.27
C ASP A 667 22.71 -10.94 1.75
N ARG A 668 21.47 -11.19 2.18
CA ARG A 668 20.87 -10.74 3.45
C ARG A 668 20.15 -11.89 4.15
N ASP A 669 20.72 -13.08 4.05
CA ASP A 669 20.05 -14.33 4.41
C ASP A 669 19.54 -14.27 5.85
N PRO A 670 18.20 -14.33 6.07
CA PRO A 670 17.62 -14.28 7.40
C PRO A 670 17.90 -15.54 8.22
N PHE A 671 18.41 -16.60 7.59
CA PHE A 671 18.65 -17.91 8.19
C PHE A 671 20.11 -18.17 8.58
N LYS A 672 21.03 -17.24 8.30
CA LYS A 672 22.45 -17.33 8.68
C LYS A 672 22.70 -16.76 10.08
N GLY A 673 23.63 -17.41 10.81
CA GLY A 673 23.81 -17.31 12.26
C GLY A 673 24.19 -15.92 12.79
N ASP A 674 23.24 -15.31 13.50
CA ASP A 674 23.45 -14.24 14.49
C ASP A 674 22.33 -14.36 15.54
N ASP A 675 22.69 -14.27 16.82
CA ASP A 675 21.73 -14.31 17.95
C ASP A 675 20.86 -13.05 18.01
N SER A 676 21.23 -11.99 17.28
CA SER A 676 20.49 -10.75 17.22
C SER A 676 19.16 -10.87 16.46
N LEU A 677 18.19 -10.03 16.85
CA LEU A 677 17.01 -9.74 16.04
C LEU A 677 17.35 -8.50 15.21
N ARG A 678 17.49 -8.61 13.89
CA ARG A 678 17.91 -7.50 13.04
C ARG A 678 16.99 -7.28 11.85
N ASN A 679 16.97 -6.04 11.37
CA ASN A 679 16.48 -5.73 10.04
C ASN A 679 17.46 -6.31 9.01
N ILE A 680 16.97 -7.07 8.03
CA ILE A 680 17.84 -7.75 7.07
C ILE A 680 18.39 -6.83 5.97
N GLU A 681 17.75 -5.69 5.71
CA GLU A 681 18.17 -4.70 4.71
C GLU A 681 19.38 -3.87 5.20
N ASN A 682 19.26 -3.31 6.41
CA ASN A 682 20.25 -2.40 6.98
C ASN A 682 21.00 -2.97 8.19
N GLY A 683 20.70 -4.19 8.63
CA GLY A 683 21.45 -4.84 9.72
C GLY A 683 21.25 -4.24 11.11
N ILE A 684 20.35 -3.25 11.29
CA ILE A 684 20.07 -2.66 12.61
C ILE A 684 19.48 -3.73 13.53
N THR A 685 20.14 -3.94 14.66
CA THR A 685 19.70 -4.86 15.71
C THR A 685 18.67 -4.21 16.62
N ALA A 686 17.62 -4.95 16.95
CA ALA A 686 16.54 -4.56 17.82
C ALA A 686 17.00 -4.52 19.29
N ASP A 687 16.38 -3.64 20.08
CA ASP A 687 16.56 -3.60 21.53
C ASP A 687 16.05 -4.90 22.19
N SER A 688 16.56 -5.21 23.38
CA SER A 688 16.15 -6.38 24.16
C SER A 688 14.65 -6.41 24.50
N SER A 689 13.96 -5.26 24.50
CA SER A 689 12.51 -5.17 24.71
C SER A 689 11.67 -5.60 23.50
N VAL A 690 12.24 -5.62 22.29
CA VAL A 690 11.52 -6.06 21.08
C VAL A 690 11.28 -7.56 21.15
N ASN A 691 10.06 -8.00 20.84
CA ASN A 691 9.66 -9.42 20.93
C ASN A 691 8.80 -9.87 19.74
N ALA A 692 8.91 -9.21 18.59
CA ALA A 692 8.18 -9.53 17.36
C ALA A 692 8.39 -10.97 16.87
N ASP A 693 9.55 -11.57 17.18
CA ASP A 693 9.94 -12.95 16.91
C ASP A 693 9.20 -14.00 17.76
N SER A 694 8.36 -13.56 18.71
CA SER A 694 7.54 -14.43 19.57
C SER A 694 6.05 -14.01 19.58
N ALA A 695 5.55 -13.57 18.43
CA ALA A 695 4.19 -13.05 18.30
C ALA A 695 3.12 -14.11 18.61
N GLU A 696 3.36 -15.37 18.23
CA GLU A 696 2.43 -16.46 18.52
C GLU A 696 2.27 -16.68 20.04
N GLU A 697 3.39 -16.73 20.78
CA GLU A 697 3.39 -16.94 22.23
C GLU A 697 2.77 -15.75 22.97
N VAL A 698 3.13 -14.51 22.58
CA VAL A 698 2.52 -13.29 23.12
C VAL A 698 1.00 -13.30 22.88
N GLY A 699 0.59 -13.64 21.67
CA GLY A 699 -0.81 -13.77 21.27
C GLY A 699 -1.58 -14.77 22.12
N LYS A 700 -1.05 -16.00 22.26
CA LYS A 700 -1.64 -17.05 23.10
C LYS A 700 -1.80 -16.59 24.56
N GLY A 701 -0.82 -15.86 25.10
CA GLY A 701 -0.92 -15.26 26.44
C GLY A 701 -2.08 -14.27 26.57
N ILE A 702 -2.29 -13.41 25.57
CA ILE A 702 -3.43 -12.48 25.52
C ILE A 702 -4.75 -13.26 25.44
N ILE A 703 -4.85 -14.24 24.54
CA ILE A 703 -6.05 -15.05 24.35
C ILE A 703 -6.43 -15.80 25.64
N GLN A 704 -5.47 -16.40 26.33
CA GLN A 704 -5.72 -17.08 27.61
C GLN A 704 -6.25 -16.11 28.67
N SER A 705 -5.82 -14.84 28.65
CA SER A 705 -6.28 -13.82 29.58
C SER A 705 -7.74 -13.37 29.36
N LEU A 706 -8.33 -13.71 28.20
CA LEU A 706 -9.73 -13.43 27.89
C LEU A 706 -10.67 -14.37 28.64
N VAL A 707 -10.28 -15.64 28.84
CA VAL A 707 -11.15 -16.70 29.38
C VAL A 707 -11.75 -16.28 30.73
N GLY A 708 -13.06 -16.42 30.86
CA GLY A 708 -13.83 -16.06 32.05
C GLY A 708 -14.03 -14.55 32.26
N LYS A 709 -13.45 -13.68 31.42
CA LYS A 709 -13.70 -12.23 31.47
C LYS A 709 -14.97 -11.87 30.73
N ASN A 710 -15.63 -10.82 31.20
CA ASN A 710 -16.77 -10.23 30.51
C ASN A 710 -16.32 -9.63 29.17
N ILE A 711 -17.07 -9.92 28.10
CA ILE A 711 -16.75 -9.52 26.74
C ILE A 711 -16.78 -8.00 26.58
N MET A 712 -17.71 -7.30 27.24
CA MET A 712 -17.87 -5.85 27.12
C MET A 712 -16.88 -5.07 28.00
N ASP A 713 -16.50 -5.63 29.15
CA ASP A 713 -15.60 -4.95 30.10
C ASP A 713 -14.11 -5.17 29.78
N TYR A 714 -13.77 -6.26 29.10
CA TYR A 714 -12.37 -6.55 28.79
C TYR A 714 -11.78 -5.50 27.84
N THR A 715 -10.66 -4.91 28.27
CA THR A 715 -9.90 -3.93 27.48
C THR A 715 -8.48 -4.45 27.25
N PHE A 716 -8.11 -4.59 25.98
CA PHE A 716 -6.73 -4.93 25.58
C PHE A 716 -5.77 -3.82 26.00
N ARG A 717 -4.62 -4.19 26.57
CA ARG A 717 -3.59 -3.24 26.98
C ARG A 717 -2.43 -3.26 26.00
N LYS A 718 -1.99 -2.09 25.52
CA LYS A 718 -0.84 -1.98 24.59
C LYS A 718 0.43 -2.65 25.14
N LYS A 719 0.65 -2.61 26.46
CA LYS A 719 1.79 -3.28 27.13
C LYS A 719 1.79 -4.81 27.07
N GLN A 720 0.66 -5.43 26.74
CA GLN A 720 0.56 -6.89 26.58
C GLN A 720 0.78 -7.32 25.13
N GLN A 721 0.70 -6.38 24.18
CA GLN A 721 0.93 -6.61 22.76
C GLN A 721 2.44 -6.67 22.49
N LEU A 722 2.82 -7.21 21.33
CA LEU A 722 4.21 -7.28 20.94
C LEU A 722 4.80 -5.89 20.67
N ILE A 723 6.11 -5.79 20.83
CA ILE A 723 6.93 -4.64 20.46
C ILE A 723 7.63 -5.01 19.15
N THR A 724 7.39 -4.22 18.10
CA THR A 724 8.01 -4.41 16.78
C THR A 724 9.43 -3.81 16.74
N LEU A 725 10.22 -4.16 15.72
CA LEU A 725 11.52 -3.51 15.46
C LEU A 725 11.35 -2.01 15.14
N GLY A 726 10.14 -1.60 14.78
CA GLY A 726 9.79 -0.31 14.22
C GLY A 726 9.34 0.76 15.19
N ASN A 727 9.67 0.66 16.49
CA ASN A 727 9.29 1.72 17.43
C ASN A 727 10.03 3.02 17.11
N LYS A 728 9.37 3.86 16.29
CA LYS A 728 9.69 5.26 16.03
C LYS A 728 9.90 5.96 17.36
N THR A 729 11.13 6.44 17.58
CA THR A 729 11.56 7.35 18.66
C THR A 729 10.59 7.40 19.85
N SER A 730 10.58 6.34 20.66
CA SER A 730 9.86 6.35 21.93
C SER A 730 10.66 7.15 22.96
N VAL A 731 9.96 7.95 23.75
CA VAL A 731 10.56 8.77 24.81
C VAL A 731 10.21 8.11 26.13
N LYS A 732 11.20 7.96 27.00
CA LYS A 732 11.03 7.33 28.31
C LYS A 732 10.51 8.38 29.31
N ILE A 733 9.28 8.21 29.78
CA ILE A 733 8.66 9.08 30.79
C ILE A 733 8.33 8.18 31.99
N ASP A 734 8.87 8.51 33.16
CA ASP A 734 8.65 7.76 34.41
C ASP A 734 8.87 6.23 34.30
N GLY A 735 9.78 5.81 33.41
CA GLY A 735 10.11 4.40 33.17
C GLY A 735 9.30 3.69 32.07
N GLU A 736 8.23 4.30 31.55
CA GLU A 736 7.46 3.75 30.42
C GLU A 736 7.89 4.38 29.07
N LEU A 737 7.98 3.56 28.03
CA LEU A 737 8.27 4.01 26.66
C LEU A 737 6.99 4.52 26.00
N VAL A 738 6.89 5.83 25.76
CA VAL A 738 5.75 6.47 25.12
C VAL A 738 6.10 6.81 23.66
N GLU A 739 5.29 6.31 22.73
CA GLU A 739 5.37 6.62 21.31
C GLU A 739 4.74 8.00 21.05
N VAL A 740 5.49 8.90 20.42
CA VAL A 740 5.07 10.29 20.18
C VAL A 740 5.04 10.56 18.68
N ASP A 741 3.84 10.71 18.12
CA ASP A 741 3.64 11.28 16.79
C ASP A 741 3.89 12.80 16.85
N PRO A 742 4.91 13.34 16.15
CA PRO A 742 5.25 14.75 16.15
C PRO A 742 4.10 15.69 15.76
N GLN A 743 3.26 15.29 14.80
CA GLN A 743 2.18 16.14 14.30
C GLN A 743 0.97 16.11 15.24
N LEU A 744 0.68 14.94 15.82
CA LEU A 744 -0.36 14.79 16.83
C LEU A 744 0.02 15.46 18.16
N LEU A 745 1.28 15.39 18.59
CA LEU A 745 1.77 16.09 19.77
C LEU A 745 1.69 17.61 19.55
N PHE A 746 2.16 18.10 18.41
CA PHE A 746 2.09 19.53 18.07
C PHE A 746 0.65 20.06 18.08
N GLN A 747 -0.30 19.36 17.45
CA GLN A 747 -1.73 19.74 17.45
C GLN A 747 -2.36 19.71 18.85
N ARG A 748 -2.00 18.74 19.69
CA ARG A 748 -2.46 18.65 21.09
C ARG A 748 -1.89 19.79 21.94
N CYS A 749 -0.60 20.11 21.76
CA CYS A 749 0.05 21.19 22.48
C CYS A 749 -0.63 22.54 22.18
N THR A 750 -0.97 22.82 20.92
CA THR A 750 -1.59 24.09 20.53
C THR A 750 -3.03 24.23 21.00
N ALA A 751 -3.79 23.13 21.11
CA ALA A 751 -5.17 23.15 21.57
C ALA A 751 -5.32 23.31 23.09
N VAL A 752 -4.34 22.85 23.87
CA VAL A 752 -4.41 22.83 25.35
C VAL A 752 -3.54 23.93 26.00
N ALA A 753 -2.58 24.52 25.27
CA ALA A 753 -1.66 25.52 25.80
C ALA A 753 -2.36 26.72 26.45
N ASN A 754 -3.44 27.22 25.83
CA ASN A 754 -4.25 28.34 26.35
C ASN A 754 -4.82 28.10 27.76
N THR A 755 -4.93 26.84 28.18
CA THR A 755 -5.54 26.46 29.47
C THR A 755 -4.53 26.06 30.55
N LEU A 756 -3.27 25.79 30.17
CA LEU A 756 -2.25 25.23 31.08
C LEU A 756 -1.08 26.18 31.36
N PHE A 757 -0.93 27.22 30.55
CA PHE A 757 0.16 28.18 30.66
C PHE A 757 -0.41 29.59 30.54
N ASP A 758 -0.07 30.46 31.49
CA ASP A 758 -0.41 31.89 31.44
C ASP A 758 0.28 32.58 30.25
N ASP A 759 1.46 32.08 29.86
CA ASP A 759 2.18 32.49 28.67
C ASP A 759 2.52 31.26 27.79
N ILE A 760 1.89 31.20 26.63
CA ILE A 760 2.06 30.13 25.63
C ILE A 760 3.43 30.21 24.98
N SER A 761 4.09 31.36 24.96
CA SER A 761 5.43 31.48 24.35
C SER A 761 6.44 30.53 25.01
N VAL A 762 6.24 30.20 26.30
CA VAL A 762 7.08 29.27 27.08
C VAL A 762 7.06 27.84 26.50
N ILE A 763 5.96 27.39 25.90
CA ILE A 763 5.92 26.03 25.32
C ILE A 763 6.78 25.91 24.05
N PHE A 764 7.07 27.03 23.37
CA PHE A 764 7.90 27.08 22.17
C PHE A 764 9.41 27.07 22.46
N GLN A 765 9.79 27.02 23.75
CA GLN A 765 11.15 26.65 24.17
C GLN A 765 11.43 25.15 23.97
N TYR A 766 10.37 24.34 23.80
CA TYR A 766 10.44 22.91 23.55
C TYR A 766 10.17 22.64 22.07
N GLU A 767 10.74 21.57 21.53
CA GLU A 767 10.59 21.26 20.09
C GLU A 767 9.16 20.84 19.72
N LEU A 768 8.37 20.37 20.70
CA LEU A 768 7.02 19.82 20.52
C LEU A 768 6.99 18.61 19.58
N CYS A 769 8.13 17.92 19.46
CA CYS A 769 8.36 16.73 18.65
C CYS A 769 9.58 15.94 19.21
N SER A 770 9.74 14.69 18.79
CA SER A 770 10.79 13.79 19.33
C SER A 770 12.22 14.23 18.98
N VAL A 771 12.40 15.06 17.95
CA VAL A 771 13.68 15.62 17.51
C VAL A 771 13.48 17.03 16.94
N PRO A 772 14.47 17.94 17.01
CA PRO A 772 14.40 19.29 16.42
C PRO A 772 14.24 19.23 14.89
N SER A 773 13.00 19.19 14.42
CA SER A 773 12.70 18.83 13.03
C SER A 773 13.15 19.86 11.99
N SER A 774 13.53 21.08 12.39
CA SER A 774 14.17 22.09 11.51
C SER A 774 15.64 21.78 11.21
N LEU A 775 16.28 20.92 12.01
CA LEU A 775 17.69 20.54 11.92
C LEU A 775 17.90 19.04 11.71
N PHE A 776 16.94 18.20 12.10
CA PHE A 776 17.01 16.74 12.01
C PHE A 776 15.84 16.16 11.20
N ASP A 777 16.06 15.00 10.57
CA ASP A 777 15.03 14.26 9.84
C ASP A 777 14.18 13.36 10.78
N SER A 778 13.22 12.62 10.20
CA SER A 778 12.32 11.75 10.97
C SER A 778 13.02 10.56 11.65
N ASN A 779 14.24 10.22 11.23
CA ASN A 779 15.06 9.16 11.83
C ASN A 779 15.99 9.72 12.92
N GLY A 780 15.94 11.03 13.16
CA GLY A 780 16.80 11.72 14.11
C GLY A 780 18.24 11.89 13.62
N LEU A 781 18.48 11.77 12.31
CA LEU A 781 19.76 12.10 11.69
C LEU A 781 19.78 13.60 11.32
N PRO A 782 20.95 14.26 11.36
CA PRO A 782 21.10 15.64 10.87
C PRO A 782 20.59 15.76 9.43
N ARG A 783 19.82 16.80 9.11
CA ARG A 783 19.34 17.04 7.75
C ARG A 783 20.51 17.18 6.79
N GLU A 784 20.41 16.55 5.63
CA GLU A 784 21.43 16.61 4.59
C GLU A 784 21.35 17.92 3.80
N ALA A 785 22.51 18.55 3.57
CA ALA A 785 22.63 19.75 2.76
C ALA A 785 23.10 19.40 1.34
N HIS A 786 22.54 20.08 0.33
CA HIS A 786 23.14 20.09 -1.01
C HIS A 786 24.37 21.00 -1.01
N LYS A 787 25.54 20.47 -0.63
CA LYS A 787 26.81 21.23 -0.50
C LYS A 787 27.17 22.00 -1.78
N SER A 788 26.97 21.38 -2.96
CA SER A 788 27.31 21.93 -4.27
C SER A 788 26.64 23.28 -4.59
N VAL A 789 25.52 23.60 -3.93
CA VAL A 789 24.83 24.89 -4.13
C VAL A 789 25.70 26.07 -3.69
N LEU A 790 26.58 25.88 -2.70
CA LEU A 790 27.51 26.93 -2.28
C LEU A 790 28.62 27.15 -3.32
N SER A 791 29.24 26.08 -3.82
CA SER A 791 30.25 26.18 -4.87
C SER A 791 29.66 26.73 -6.18
N ASP A 792 28.41 26.40 -6.52
CA ASP A 792 27.66 27.01 -7.62
C ASP A 792 27.47 28.52 -7.42
N SER A 793 27.13 28.94 -6.20
CA SER A 793 26.90 30.34 -5.87
C SER A 793 28.17 31.15 -5.96
N ILE A 794 29.28 30.62 -5.44
CA ILE A 794 30.62 31.21 -5.57
C ILE A 794 31.02 31.26 -7.05
N TRP A 795 30.84 30.16 -7.79
CA TRP A 795 31.16 30.09 -9.22
C TRP A 795 30.46 31.20 -10.02
N ASN A 796 29.18 31.45 -9.76
CA ASN A 796 28.43 32.51 -10.46
C ASN A 796 28.95 33.93 -10.16
N LEU A 797 29.69 34.15 -9.07
CA LEU A 797 30.34 35.44 -8.77
C LEU A 797 31.65 35.63 -9.54
N VAL A 798 32.34 34.54 -9.91
CA VAL A 798 33.65 34.55 -10.60
C VAL A 798 33.62 34.18 -12.08
N LYS A 799 32.52 33.60 -12.60
CA LYS A 799 32.42 33.01 -13.96
C LYS A 799 32.72 33.96 -15.14
N SER A 800 32.78 35.27 -14.93
CA SER A 800 33.00 36.27 -15.99
C SER A 800 34.39 36.23 -16.64
N GLU A 801 35.32 35.42 -16.14
CA GLU A 801 36.70 35.32 -16.66
C GLU A 801 37.01 33.87 -17.05
N THR A 802 37.39 33.63 -18.31
CA THR A 802 37.95 32.35 -18.76
C THR A 802 39.37 32.19 -18.22
N THR A 803 39.59 31.24 -17.32
CA THR A 803 40.90 30.95 -16.74
C THR A 803 41.63 29.89 -17.59
N GLU A 804 42.58 30.31 -18.42
CA GLU A 804 43.58 29.40 -18.99
C GLU A 804 44.67 29.16 -17.94
N ILE A 805 44.92 27.89 -17.58
CA ILE A 805 45.98 27.52 -16.64
C ILE A 805 47.24 27.17 -17.43
N ASN A 806 48.37 27.82 -17.13
CA ASN A 806 49.67 27.33 -17.59
C ASN A 806 50.02 26.05 -16.80
N THR A 807 50.11 24.91 -17.48
CA THR A 807 50.42 23.61 -16.88
C THR A 807 51.91 23.25 -16.91
N GLU A 808 52.77 24.13 -17.41
CA GLU A 808 54.22 23.94 -17.32
C GLU A 808 54.69 24.16 -15.87
N HIS A 809 55.39 23.18 -15.30
CA HIS A 809 55.93 23.22 -13.92
C HIS A 809 54.90 23.39 -12.80
N VAL A 810 53.79 22.64 -12.85
CA VAL A 810 52.75 22.61 -11.79
C VAL A 810 52.86 21.37 -10.91
N LYS A 811 52.51 21.51 -9.63
CA LYS A 811 52.28 20.39 -8.71
C LYS A 811 50.79 20.08 -8.57
N TYR A 812 50.44 18.80 -8.58
CA TYR A 812 49.08 18.34 -8.36
C TYR A 812 48.89 17.88 -6.90
N VAL A 813 47.76 18.25 -6.29
CA VAL A 813 47.31 17.65 -5.03
C VAL A 813 45.96 17.01 -5.28
N LEU A 814 45.90 15.69 -5.12
CA LEU A 814 44.74 14.87 -5.46
C LEU A 814 43.96 14.49 -4.21
N ASP A 815 42.64 14.72 -4.24
CA ASP A 815 41.68 14.12 -3.33
C ASP A 815 41.61 12.60 -3.60
N GLY A 816 42.23 11.82 -2.73
CA GLY A 816 42.25 10.36 -2.80
C GLY A 816 40.88 9.73 -2.60
N GLY A 817 39.98 10.36 -1.85
CA GLY A 817 38.59 9.94 -1.70
C GLY A 817 37.85 9.99 -3.04
N SER A 818 37.94 11.12 -3.75
CA SER A 818 37.41 11.28 -5.11
C SER A 818 38.07 10.30 -6.10
N LEU A 819 39.40 10.17 -6.03
CA LEU A 819 40.16 9.24 -6.88
C LEU A 819 39.63 7.81 -6.76
N ILE A 820 39.42 7.29 -5.55
CA ILE A 820 38.89 5.93 -5.31
C ILE A 820 37.58 5.71 -6.06
N HIS A 821 36.67 6.69 -6.06
CA HIS A 821 35.37 6.55 -6.71
C HIS A 821 35.44 6.65 -8.24
N ARG A 822 36.55 7.15 -8.81
CA ARG A 822 36.72 7.42 -10.24
C ARG A 822 36.75 6.19 -11.14
N ILE A 823 37.52 5.17 -10.75
CA ILE A 823 37.83 4.04 -11.64
C ILE A 823 36.83 2.90 -11.42
N PRO A 824 36.08 2.46 -12.44
CA PRO A 824 35.16 1.33 -12.29
C PRO A 824 35.94 0.05 -12.04
N TRP A 825 35.44 -0.82 -11.17
CA TRP A 825 36.03 -2.14 -10.95
C TRP A 825 35.31 -3.16 -11.82
N VAL A 826 36.06 -4.01 -12.53
CA VAL A 826 35.47 -5.14 -13.26
C VAL A 826 35.40 -6.34 -12.31
N LYS A 827 34.22 -6.96 -12.21
CA LYS A 827 34.00 -8.11 -11.32
C LYS A 827 34.99 -9.24 -11.65
N GLY A 828 35.67 -9.76 -10.64
CA GLY A 828 36.65 -10.84 -10.80
C GLY A 828 38.11 -10.38 -11.05
N GLN A 829 38.38 -9.08 -11.19
CA GLN A 829 39.76 -8.57 -11.22
C GLN A 829 40.44 -8.73 -9.85
N THR A 830 41.74 -9.01 -9.85
CA THR A 830 42.55 -9.06 -8.62
C THR A 830 42.72 -7.65 -8.03
N PHE A 831 42.91 -7.56 -6.71
CA PHE A 831 43.16 -6.26 -6.06
C PHE A 831 44.42 -5.57 -6.60
N THR A 832 45.45 -6.34 -6.98
CA THR A 832 46.63 -5.83 -7.71
C THR A 832 46.23 -5.17 -9.03
N SER A 833 45.47 -5.85 -9.88
CA SER A 833 45.03 -5.32 -11.18
C SER A 833 44.14 -4.09 -11.03
N ILE A 834 43.31 -4.07 -10.00
CA ILE A 834 42.52 -2.89 -9.62
C ILE A 834 43.46 -1.73 -9.24
N CYS A 835 44.43 -1.94 -8.34
CA CYS A 835 45.39 -0.89 -7.94
C CYS A 835 46.22 -0.38 -9.13
N GLU A 836 46.67 -1.25 -10.02
CA GLU A 836 47.39 -0.88 -11.25
C GLU A 836 46.56 0.05 -12.13
N SER A 837 45.25 -0.17 -12.21
CA SER A 837 44.35 0.72 -12.97
C SER A 837 44.35 2.15 -12.39
N TYR A 838 44.44 2.30 -11.06
CA TYR A 838 44.60 3.60 -10.41
C TYR A 838 45.96 4.24 -10.67
N VAL A 839 47.04 3.47 -10.55
CA VAL A 839 48.39 3.95 -10.84
C VAL A 839 48.51 4.44 -12.29
N GLN A 840 48.01 3.65 -13.25
CA GLN A 840 48.02 4.03 -14.67
C GLN A 840 47.20 5.29 -14.94
N TYR A 841 46.07 5.47 -14.26
CA TYR A 841 45.30 6.70 -14.35
C TYR A 841 46.10 7.90 -13.84
N VAL A 842 46.76 7.78 -12.69
CA VAL A 842 47.58 8.87 -12.12
C VAL A 842 48.75 9.22 -13.04
N ILE A 843 49.51 8.22 -13.52
CA ILE A 843 50.63 8.40 -14.45
C ILE A 843 50.21 9.13 -15.73
N LYS A 844 49.07 8.73 -16.30
CA LYS A 844 48.59 9.30 -17.55
C LYS A 844 48.17 10.77 -17.43
N HIS A 845 47.70 11.18 -16.25
CA HIS A 845 47.02 12.47 -16.08
C HIS A 845 47.81 13.48 -15.25
N TYR A 846 48.74 13.05 -14.41
CA TYR A 846 49.40 13.88 -13.40
C TYR A 846 50.90 13.58 -13.31
N ALA A 847 51.73 14.51 -13.77
CA ALA A 847 53.18 14.34 -13.86
C ALA A 847 53.90 14.39 -12.49
N ASP A 848 53.55 15.37 -11.64
CA ASP A 848 54.08 15.52 -10.27
C ASP A 848 52.90 15.70 -9.30
N ALA A 849 52.55 14.65 -8.56
CA ALA A 849 51.33 14.62 -7.76
C ALA A 849 51.55 14.09 -6.33
N THR A 850 50.87 14.74 -5.38
CA THR A 850 50.67 14.23 -4.03
C THR A 850 49.23 13.76 -3.87
N ILE A 851 49.02 12.49 -3.52
CA ILE A 851 47.69 11.92 -3.27
C ILE A 851 47.43 11.92 -1.77
N VAL A 852 46.30 12.49 -1.35
CA VAL A 852 45.92 12.53 0.07
C VAL A 852 44.67 11.68 0.27
N PHE A 853 44.77 10.64 1.09
CA PHE A 853 43.64 9.74 1.42
C PHE A 853 43.08 10.01 2.81
N ASP A 854 41.77 9.80 2.96
CA ASP A 854 41.10 9.75 4.25
C ASP A 854 41.70 8.67 5.17
N GLY A 855 41.59 8.91 6.46
CA GLY A 855 41.80 7.93 7.53
C GLY A 855 40.47 7.35 8.02
N TYR A 856 40.49 6.04 8.31
CA TYR A 856 39.34 5.33 8.85
C TYR A 856 39.76 4.62 10.15
N PRO A 857 39.92 5.35 11.27
CA PRO A 857 40.31 4.76 12.54
C PRO A 857 39.18 3.89 13.12
N ASP A 858 39.53 2.91 13.97
CA ASP A 858 38.56 2.08 14.70
C ASP A 858 37.88 2.81 15.88
N THR A 859 38.23 4.09 16.09
CA THR A 859 37.67 4.97 17.11
C THR A 859 36.50 5.80 16.56
N PRO A 860 35.56 6.25 17.40
CA PRO A 860 34.45 7.11 16.98
C PRO A 860 34.93 8.37 16.24
N THR A 861 34.31 8.69 15.11
CA THR A 861 34.67 9.86 14.28
C THR A 861 33.50 10.81 14.13
N LEU A 862 33.77 12.07 13.79
CA LEU A 862 32.74 13.07 13.51
C LEU A 862 31.88 12.72 12.29
N LYS A 863 32.42 11.91 11.36
CA LYS A 863 31.72 11.46 10.16
C LYS A 863 30.92 10.17 10.37
N ASP A 864 30.89 9.57 11.57
CA ASP A 864 30.13 8.34 11.87
C ASP A 864 28.67 8.42 11.41
N VAL A 865 28.00 9.54 11.72
CA VAL A 865 26.60 9.77 11.34
C VAL A 865 26.43 9.91 9.83
N THR A 866 27.42 10.47 9.15
CA THR A 866 27.42 10.65 7.70
C THR A 866 27.76 9.34 6.98
N HIS A 867 28.64 8.51 7.55
CA HIS A 867 28.84 7.14 7.09
C HIS A 867 27.55 6.33 7.20
N VAL A 868 26.87 6.35 8.35
CA VAL A 868 25.57 5.66 8.55
C VAL A 868 24.51 6.13 7.54
N ARG A 869 24.48 7.43 7.21
CA ARG A 869 23.55 7.99 6.23
C ARG A 869 23.88 7.58 4.80
N ARG A 870 25.15 7.70 4.39
CA ARG A 870 25.63 7.33 3.04
C ARG A 870 25.48 5.83 2.78
N THR A 871 25.57 4.99 3.81
CA THR A 871 25.32 3.56 3.69
C THR A 871 23.83 3.19 3.79
N LYS A 872 22.93 4.12 4.14
CA LYS A 872 21.53 3.81 4.52
C LYS A 872 21.42 2.72 5.59
N GLY A 873 22.45 2.61 6.44
CA GLY A 873 22.62 1.53 7.41
C GLY A 873 23.26 0.23 6.87
N ILE A 874 23.46 0.06 5.56
CA ILE A 874 24.09 -1.13 4.97
C ILE A 874 25.56 -1.27 5.44
N LEU A 875 25.82 -2.21 6.34
CA LEU A 875 27.17 -2.65 6.69
C LEU A 875 27.59 -3.77 5.74
N ALA A 876 28.44 -3.46 4.76
CA ALA A 876 29.09 -4.52 4.01
C ALA A 876 29.97 -5.38 4.94
N PRO A 877 30.09 -6.69 4.69
CA PRO A 877 30.89 -7.55 5.55
C PRO A 877 32.36 -7.10 5.54
N LYS A 878 33.04 -7.29 6.68
CA LYS A 878 34.48 -7.17 6.76
C LYS A 878 35.12 -8.21 5.83
N VAL A 879 36.01 -7.78 4.93
CA VAL A 879 36.69 -8.64 3.96
C VAL A 879 38.18 -8.66 4.27
N GLU A 880 38.70 -9.85 4.55
CA GLU A 880 40.13 -10.12 4.54
C GLU A 880 40.56 -10.45 3.11
N PHE A 881 41.54 -9.73 2.57
CA PHE A 881 42.04 -9.94 1.21
C PHE A 881 43.55 -9.71 1.09
N THR A 882 44.16 -10.39 0.11
CA THR A 882 45.53 -10.20 -0.35
C THR A 882 45.55 -9.64 -1.78
N ALA A 883 46.72 -9.24 -2.26
CA ALA A 883 46.88 -8.54 -3.54
C ALA A 883 46.38 -9.37 -4.74
N ASP A 884 46.62 -10.69 -4.73
CA ASP A 884 46.27 -11.59 -5.84
C ASP A 884 44.82 -12.12 -5.78
N MET A 885 44.07 -11.81 -4.72
CA MET A 885 42.68 -12.26 -4.61
C MET A 885 41.77 -11.47 -5.56
N PRO A 886 40.85 -12.15 -6.28
CA PRO A 886 39.84 -11.49 -7.10
C PRO A 886 38.77 -10.80 -6.25
N CYS A 887 38.46 -9.54 -6.55
CA CYS A 887 37.37 -8.82 -5.92
C CYS A 887 36.02 -9.32 -6.47
N ARG A 888 35.30 -10.11 -5.67
CA ARG A 888 33.97 -10.65 -6.03
C ARG A 888 32.80 -9.71 -5.65
N SER A 889 33.06 -8.72 -4.80
CA SER A 889 32.08 -7.74 -4.35
C SER A 889 31.92 -6.56 -5.32
N LYS A 890 30.72 -5.97 -5.39
CA LYS A 890 30.54 -4.67 -6.06
C LYS A 890 31.36 -3.61 -5.33
N LYS A 891 32.03 -2.73 -6.09
CA LYS A 891 32.90 -1.65 -5.57
C LYS A 891 32.23 -0.82 -4.49
N GLU A 892 31.00 -0.38 -4.73
CA GLU A 892 30.26 0.50 -3.81
C GLU A 892 29.96 -0.20 -2.49
N VAL A 893 29.67 -1.50 -2.53
CA VAL A 893 29.43 -2.32 -1.35
C VAL A 893 30.74 -2.56 -0.61
N PHE A 894 31.82 -2.93 -1.31
CA PHE A 894 33.11 -3.17 -0.68
C PHE A 894 33.63 -1.93 0.06
N LEU A 895 33.56 -0.76 -0.59
CA LEU A 895 34.03 0.51 -0.05
C LEU A 895 33.09 1.13 0.99
N SER A 896 31.89 0.57 1.23
CA SER A 896 30.99 1.07 2.27
C SER A 896 31.43 0.68 3.68
N ASN A 897 32.27 -0.36 3.80
CA ASN A 897 32.89 -0.76 5.06
C ASN A 897 34.24 -0.05 5.25
N SER A 898 34.38 0.70 6.33
CA SER A 898 35.57 1.49 6.67
C SER A 898 36.84 0.63 6.78
N TYR A 899 36.74 -0.57 7.35
CA TYR A 899 37.85 -1.51 7.47
C TYR A 899 38.37 -1.93 6.09
N ASN A 900 37.46 -2.35 5.20
CA ASN A 900 37.80 -2.78 3.85
C ASN A 900 38.44 -1.63 3.05
N LYS A 901 37.82 -0.45 3.15
CA LYS A 901 38.27 0.77 2.49
C LYS A 901 39.69 1.14 2.95
N GLN A 902 39.95 1.17 4.26
CA GLN A 902 41.27 1.48 4.79
C GLN A 902 42.36 0.53 4.31
N ARG A 903 42.08 -0.78 4.28
CA ARG A 903 43.04 -1.78 3.79
C ARG A 903 43.32 -1.63 2.30
N PHE A 904 42.28 -1.37 1.52
CA PHE A 904 42.44 -1.15 0.09
C PHE A 904 43.27 0.09 -0.18
N ILE A 905 43.00 1.19 0.55
CA ILE A 905 43.80 2.41 0.46
C ILE A 905 45.26 2.12 0.79
N LYS A 906 45.56 1.41 1.90
CA LYS A 906 46.95 1.06 2.24
C LYS A 906 47.67 0.29 1.12
N MET A 907 46.98 -0.65 0.49
CA MET A 907 47.53 -1.40 -0.65
C MET A 907 47.78 -0.50 -1.87
N LEU A 908 46.83 0.39 -2.18
CA LEU A 908 46.96 1.36 -3.26
C LEU A 908 48.08 2.38 -2.99
N SER A 909 48.23 2.85 -1.76
CA SER A 909 49.30 3.77 -1.35
C SER A 909 50.68 3.20 -1.67
N LEU A 910 50.95 1.95 -1.28
CA LEU A 910 52.22 1.28 -1.56
C LEU A 910 52.51 1.22 -3.07
N LYS A 911 51.49 0.92 -3.88
CA LYS A 911 51.64 0.86 -5.35
C LYS A 911 51.89 2.23 -5.99
N LEU A 912 51.33 3.30 -5.45
CA LEU A 912 51.59 4.67 -5.88
C LEU A 912 52.99 5.12 -5.48
N GLU A 913 53.43 4.80 -4.26
CA GLU A 913 54.77 5.09 -3.74
C GLU A 913 55.86 4.34 -4.53
N ASP A 914 55.63 3.08 -4.91
CA ASP A 914 56.50 2.30 -5.80
C ASP A 914 56.71 2.99 -7.17
N CYS A 915 55.78 3.85 -7.58
CA CYS A 915 55.85 4.65 -8.81
C CYS A 915 56.34 6.09 -8.58
N ASN A 916 57.01 6.36 -7.45
CA ASN A 916 57.55 7.66 -7.02
C ASN A 916 56.49 8.77 -6.78
N TYR A 917 55.22 8.43 -6.56
CA TYR A 917 54.23 9.41 -6.11
C TYR A 917 54.24 9.55 -4.59
N LYS A 918 54.04 10.77 -4.11
CA LYS A 918 53.90 11.01 -2.66
C LYS A 918 52.49 10.71 -2.23
N VAL A 919 52.33 9.87 -1.21
CA VAL A 919 51.02 9.57 -0.60
C VAL A 919 50.98 10.08 0.84
N VAL A 920 49.88 10.70 1.22
CA VAL A 920 49.64 11.22 2.57
C VAL A 920 48.33 10.64 3.10
N HIS A 921 48.33 10.17 4.34
CA HIS A 921 47.13 9.68 5.01
C HIS A 921 46.69 10.68 6.08
N ALA A 922 45.46 11.14 5.98
CA ALA A 922 44.85 11.94 7.03
C ALA A 922 44.48 11.06 8.26
N PRO A 923 44.44 11.62 9.48
CA PRO A 923 44.00 10.90 10.66
C PRO A 923 42.52 10.47 10.60
N ASP A 924 41.64 11.35 10.12
CA ASP A 924 40.23 11.06 9.83
C ASP A 924 39.84 11.54 8.42
N ASP A 925 39.64 12.82 8.21
CA ASP A 925 39.14 13.42 6.99
C ASP A 925 40.25 14.12 6.22
N ALA A 926 40.35 13.86 4.92
CA ALA A 926 41.45 14.40 4.12
C ALA A 926 41.31 15.89 3.79
N ASP A 927 40.14 16.50 3.95
CA ASP A 927 39.85 17.85 3.45
C ASP A 927 40.88 18.90 3.92
N VAL A 928 41.19 18.93 5.22
CA VAL A 928 42.17 19.88 5.77
C VAL A 928 43.59 19.52 5.32
N THR A 929 43.95 18.24 5.34
CA THR A 929 45.28 17.75 4.93
C THR A 929 45.56 18.02 3.44
N ILE A 930 44.55 17.89 2.57
CA ILE A 930 44.62 18.25 1.15
C ILE A 930 44.96 19.73 1.01
N VAL A 931 44.25 20.60 1.71
CA VAL A 931 44.47 22.05 1.62
C VAL A 931 45.81 22.47 2.23
N GLN A 932 46.20 21.91 3.39
CA GLN A 932 47.52 22.16 3.98
C GLN A 932 48.64 21.75 3.01
N THR A 933 48.54 20.57 2.40
CA THR A 933 49.49 20.09 1.39
C THR A 933 49.55 21.03 0.19
N ALA A 934 48.41 21.53 -0.28
CA ALA A 934 48.35 22.48 -1.39
C ALA A 934 49.00 23.83 -1.03
N VAL A 935 48.70 24.38 0.14
CA VAL A 935 49.24 25.67 0.61
C VAL A 935 50.76 25.58 0.83
N GLN A 936 51.26 24.47 1.39
CA GLN A 936 52.70 24.23 1.54
C GLN A 936 53.41 24.12 0.19
N ASN A 937 52.86 23.36 -0.76
CA ASN A 937 53.44 23.25 -2.11
C ASN A 937 53.42 24.60 -2.86
N ALA A 938 52.43 25.45 -2.58
CA ALA A 938 52.28 26.78 -3.18
C ALA A 938 53.39 27.76 -2.78
N GLN A 939 54.14 27.48 -1.70
CA GLN A 939 55.32 28.26 -1.32
C GLN A 939 56.44 28.20 -2.38
N HIS A 940 56.47 27.13 -3.17
CA HIS A 940 57.58 26.85 -4.10
C HIS A 940 57.15 26.77 -5.56
N SER A 941 55.88 26.48 -5.85
CA SER A 941 55.40 26.21 -7.21
C SER A 941 53.91 26.48 -7.35
N GLN A 942 53.42 26.65 -8.58
CA GLN A 942 51.98 26.71 -8.85
C GLN A 942 51.32 25.35 -8.55
N VAL A 943 50.16 25.36 -7.88
CA VAL A 943 49.47 24.15 -7.43
C VAL A 943 48.09 24.01 -8.06
N ILE A 944 47.75 22.79 -8.49
CA ILE A 944 46.41 22.42 -8.94
C ILE A 944 45.85 21.36 -7.98
N VAL A 945 44.82 21.74 -7.23
CA VAL A 945 44.04 20.83 -6.37
C VAL A 945 42.93 20.19 -7.20
N ILE A 946 42.90 18.87 -7.23
CA ILE A 946 41.92 18.07 -7.96
C ILE A 946 40.94 17.46 -6.95
N GLY A 947 39.66 17.83 -7.03
CA GLY A 947 38.61 17.33 -6.14
C GLY A 947 37.22 17.80 -6.52
N GLU A 948 36.20 17.23 -5.89
CA GLU A 948 34.78 17.59 -6.10
C GLU A 948 34.12 18.17 -4.84
N ASP A 949 34.68 17.97 -3.64
CA ASP A 949 34.05 18.44 -2.41
C ASP A 949 34.09 19.98 -2.32
N THR A 950 32.97 20.54 -1.89
CA THR A 950 32.83 21.98 -1.63
C THR A 950 33.65 22.41 -0.41
N ASP A 951 33.88 21.48 0.53
CA ASP A 951 34.66 21.72 1.74
C ASP A 951 36.08 22.18 1.37
N LEU A 952 36.71 21.56 0.36
CA LEU A 952 38.03 21.97 -0.18
C LEU A 952 38.04 23.41 -0.68
N LEU A 953 37.06 23.82 -1.49
CA LEU A 953 36.96 25.19 -2.01
C LEU A 953 36.84 26.21 -0.87
N VAL A 954 36.02 25.90 0.14
CA VAL A 954 35.78 26.76 1.30
C VAL A 954 37.07 26.95 2.10
N ILE A 955 37.76 25.85 2.41
CA ILE A 955 39.01 25.88 3.18
C ILE A 955 40.13 26.57 2.38
N LEU A 956 40.25 26.33 1.07
CA LEU A 956 41.23 27.01 0.20
C LEU A 956 41.05 28.53 0.17
N CYS A 957 39.80 29.01 0.08
CA CYS A 957 39.50 30.44 0.09
C CYS A 957 39.90 31.10 1.42
N SER A 958 39.79 30.36 2.54
CA SER A 958 40.15 30.85 3.87
C SER A 958 41.67 30.80 4.12
N ARG A 959 42.34 29.69 3.77
CA ARG A 959 43.72 29.40 4.18
C ARG A 959 44.82 29.84 3.21
N SER A 960 44.51 30.02 1.93
CA SER A 960 45.52 30.47 0.95
C SER A 960 46.11 31.83 1.35
N GLN A 961 47.40 32.04 1.08
CA GLN A 961 48.07 33.33 1.31
C GLN A 961 48.39 34.01 -0.01
N SER A 962 48.33 35.34 -0.04
CA SER A 962 48.49 36.13 -1.26
C SER A 962 49.94 36.25 -1.75
N ASP A 963 50.91 35.91 -0.90
CA ASP A 963 52.35 35.89 -1.17
C ASP A 963 52.86 34.53 -1.67
N HIS A 964 52.01 33.50 -1.72
CA HIS A 964 52.32 32.20 -2.33
C HIS A 964 52.04 32.20 -3.85
N HIS A 965 52.55 31.20 -4.56
CA HIS A 965 52.19 30.97 -5.96
C HIS A 965 50.69 30.62 -6.11
N ASN A 966 50.16 30.79 -7.33
CA ASN A 966 48.74 30.56 -7.60
C ASN A 966 48.30 29.13 -7.26
N ILE A 967 47.15 29.03 -6.60
CA ILE A 967 46.45 27.77 -6.36
C ILE A 967 45.18 27.74 -7.20
N TYR A 968 45.01 26.68 -7.98
CA TYR A 968 43.81 26.41 -8.75
C TYR A 968 43.07 25.22 -8.15
N PHE A 969 41.78 25.36 -7.87
CA PHE A 969 40.91 24.22 -7.59
C PHE A 969 40.20 23.82 -8.87
N LYS A 970 40.30 22.55 -9.26
CA LYS A 970 39.78 22.05 -10.54
C LYS A 970 38.92 20.81 -10.30
N SER A 971 37.68 20.86 -10.79
CA SER A 971 36.80 19.68 -10.84
C SER A 971 37.27 18.69 -11.90
N GLU A 972 37.11 17.39 -11.67
CA GLU A 972 37.41 16.40 -12.70
C GLU A 972 36.26 16.29 -13.73
N PRO A 973 36.55 16.07 -15.03
CA PRO A 973 35.51 15.93 -16.05
C PRO A 973 34.64 14.68 -15.80
N LYS A 974 33.32 14.83 -15.68
CA LYS A 974 32.39 13.68 -15.58
C LYS A 974 32.17 13.04 -16.96
N GLN A 975 31.95 11.72 -17.03
CA GLN A 975 31.51 11.06 -18.26
C GLN A 975 30.28 11.82 -18.80
N ASN A 976 30.36 12.33 -20.02
CA ASN A 976 29.33 13.13 -20.72
C ASN A 976 29.15 14.61 -20.32
N THR A 977 30.09 15.25 -19.60
CA THR A 977 29.99 16.70 -19.29
C THR A 977 31.20 17.48 -19.81
N LEU A 978 30.96 18.43 -20.74
CA LEU A 978 32.01 19.29 -21.33
C LEU A 978 32.43 20.48 -20.44
N ARG A 979 31.76 20.71 -19.31
CA ARG A 979 32.01 21.88 -18.43
C ARG A 979 32.91 21.49 -17.26
N ILE A 980 34.21 21.76 -17.38
CA ILE A 980 35.18 21.71 -16.29
C ILE A 980 35.15 23.05 -15.56
N ARG A 981 35.04 23.04 -14.22
CA ARG A 981 35.17 24.25 -13.40
C ARG A 981 36.59 24.36 -12.86
N ILE A 982 37.14 25.55 -12.98
CA ILE A 982 38.49 25.91 -12.54
C ILE A 982 38.37 27.19 -11.74
N TRP A 983 38.51 27.08 -10.43
CA TRP A 983 38.56 28.22 -9.52
C TRP A 983 40.02 28.65 -9.36
N ASP A 984 40.32 29.86 -9.81
CA ASP A 984 41.51 30.59 -9.38
C ASP A 984 41.23 31.11 -7.96
N ILE A 985 41.94 30.59 -6.97
CA ILE A 985 41.64 30.89 -5.57
C ILE A 985 41.93 32.35 -5.25
N ASN A 986 42.97 32.95 -5.85
CA ASN A 986 43.31 34.36 -5.62
C ASN A 986 42.20 35.28 -6.18
N LYS A 987 41.77 35.05 -7.42
CA LYS A 987 40.65 35.80 -8.02
C LYS A 987 39.34 35.59 -7.28
N THR A 988 39.09 34.37 -6.81
CA THR A 988 37.89 34.05 -6.02
C THR A 988 37.88 34.86 -4.72
N LYS A 989 39.03 34.99 -4.05
CA LYS A 989 39.16 35.81 -2.84
C LYS A 989 39.00 37.29 -3.10
N GLU A 990 39.51 37.81 -4.22
CA GLU A 990 39.30 39.20 -4.62
C GLU A 990 37.81 39.53 -4.79
N LYS A 991 37.03 38.63 -5.43
CA LYS A 991 35.59 38.84 -5.63
C LYS A 991 34.77 38.67 -4.35
N LEU A 992 35.13 37.74 -3.48
CA LEU A 992 34.43 37.51 -2.21
C LEU A 992 34.76 38.57 -1.16
N GLY A 993 35.99 39.11 -1.19
CA GLY A 993 36.53 40.02 -0.20
C GLY A 993 37.06 39.30 1.05
N LYS A 994 38.08 39.90 1.68
CA LYS A 994 38.84 39.31 2.80
C LYS A 994 37.94 38.84 3.96
N THR A 995 36.98 39.67 4.36
CA THR A 995 36.08 39.36 5.49
C THR A 995 35.25 38.10 5.21
N ILE A 996 34.65 38.00 4.02
CA ILE A 996 33.82 36.85 3.64
C ILE A 996 34.66 35.59 3.53
N CYS A 997 35.86 35.65 2.97
CA CYS A 997 36.76 34.51 2.91
C CYS A 997 37.11 33.96 4.30
N ASN A 998 37.36 34.84 5.28
CA ASN A 998 37.66 34.44 6.65
C ASN A 998 36.49 33.71 7.31
N ILE A 999 35.25 34.21 7.15
CA ILE A 999 34.05 33.62 7.77
C ILE A 999 33.37 32.54 6.91
N LEU A 1000 33.88 32.27 5.71
CA LEU A 1000 33.29 31.28 4.80
C LEU A 1000 33.18 29.87 5.40
N PRO A 1001 34.18 29.37 6.17
CA PRO A 1001 34.07 28.10 6.89
C PRO A 1001 32.89 28.08 7.88
N VAL A 1002 32.65 29.18 8.59
CA VAL A 1002 31.51 29.34 9.51
C VAL A 1002 30.19 29.32 8.76
N ILE A 1003 30.07 30.11 7.68
CA ILE A 1003 28.85 30.14 6.85
C ILE A 1003 28.54 28.74 6.32
N HIS A 1004 29.56 28.02 5.86
CA HIS A 1004 29.39 26.69 5.29
C HIS A 1004 29.00 25.64 6.34
N ALA A 1005 29.68 25.61 7.48
CA ALA A 1005 29.36 24.71 8.59
C ALA A 1005 27.96 24.99 9.17
N PHE A 1006 27.64 26.27 9.44
CA PHE A 1006 26.35 26.68 10.02
C PHE A 1006 25.17 26.35 9.11
N THR A 1007 25.35 26.47 7.78
CA THR A 1007 24.28 26.11 6.83
C THR A 1007 24.20 24.61 6.53
N GLY A 1008 25.05 23.80 7.18
CA GLY A 1008 25.08 22.34 7.12
C GLY A 1008 26.23 21.78 6.29
N CYS A 1009 27.01 20.89 6.87
CA CYS A 1009 28.10 20.16 6.21
C CYS A 1009 28.02 18.67 6.61
N ASP A 1010 29.11 17.90 6.49
CA ASP A 1010 29.09 16.48 6.85
C ASP A 1010 28.88 16.24 8.36
N THR A 1011 29.23 17.21 9.22
CA THR A 1011 29.20 17.06 10.69
C THR A 1011 28.14 17.94 11.36
N VAL A 1012 27.60 18.91 10.64
CA VAL A 1012 26.60 19.89 11.12
C VAL A 1012 25.32 19.81 10.27
N SER A 1013 24.15 19.86 10.91
CA SER A 1013 22.85 19.74 10.25
C SER A 1013 22.55 20.86 9.25
N HIS A 1014 21.86 20.53 8.16
CA HIS A 1014 21.24 21.54 7.30
C HIS A 1014 20.05 22.22 7.98
N ILE A 1015 19.88 23.52 7.74
CA ILE A 1015 18.76 24.32 8.25
C ILE A 1015 17.60 24.24 7.25
N PHE A 1016 16.46 23.70 7.69
CA PHE A 1016 15.28 23.58 6.83
C PHE A 1016 14.80 24.95 6.32
N GLY A 1017 14.61 25.06 5.00
CA GLY A 1017 14.09 26.26 4.34
C GLY A 1017 15.14 27.32 4.01
N HIS A 1018 16.42 27.11 4.35
CA HIS A 1018 17.49 28.09 4.13
C HIS A 1018 18.61 27.54 3.24
N GLY A 1019 18.57 27.89 1.94
CA GLY A 1019 19.59 27.46 0.98
C GLY A 1019 20.93 28.20 1.16
N LYS A 1020 22.05 27.46 1.01
CA LYS A 1020 23.42 27.96 1.21
C LYS A 1020 23.75 29.24 0.43
N GLY A 1021 23.37 29.30 -0.86
CA GLY A 1021 23.61 30.47 -1.70
C GLY A 1021 22.84 31.72 -1.26
N ALA A 1022 21.61 31.56 -0.78
CA ALA A 1022 20.82 32.67 -0.26
C ALA A 1022 21.39 33.19 1.07
N VAL A 1023 21.87 32.28 1.92
CA VAL A 1023 22.54 32.62 3.17
C VAL A 1023 23.85 33.36 2.91
N LEU A 1024 24.71 32.88 1.99
CA LEU A 1024 25.94 33.57 1.60
C LEU A 1024 25.66 35.02 1.19
N LYS A 1025 24.65 35.26 0.33
CA LYS A 1025 24.26 36.62 -0.08
C LYS A 1025 23.86 37.50 1.11
N LYS A 1026 23.14 36.96 2.10
CA LYS A 1026 22.79 37.69 3.33
C LYS A 1026 24.02 38.09 4.15
N PHE A 1027 25.00 37.19 4.30
CA PHE A 1027 26.27 37.51 4.98
C PHE A 1027 27.07 38.55 4.21
N MET A 1028 27.10 38.49 2.88
CA MET A 1028 27.77 39.50 2.04
C MET A 1028 27.17 40.90 2.20
N SER A 1029 25.86 41.01 2.47
CA SER A 1029 25.17 42.30 2.61
C SER A 1029 24.99 42.80 4.04
N SER A 1030 25.34 42.01 5.07
CA SER A 1030 25.04 42.33 6.47
C SER A 1030 26.31 42.32 7.33
N GLN A 1031 26.79 43.50 7.71
CA GLN A 1031 27.95 43.63 8.61
C GLN A 1031 27.67 42.98 9.98
N TYR A 1032 26.45 43.11 10.49
CA TYR A 1032 26.04 42.46 11.74
C TYR A 1032 26.23 40.93 11.69
N LEU A 1033 25.80 40.28 10.60
CA LEU A 1033 26.01 38.85 10.43
C LEU A 1033 27.50 38.48 10.33
N GLN A 1034 28.30 39.32 9.68
CA GLN A 1034 29.75 39.11 9.59
C GLN A 1034 30.40 39.17 10.97
N GLU A 1035 30.04 40.15 11.80
CA GLU A 1035 30.53 40.28 13.18
C GLU A 1035 30.14 39.06 14.03
N LYS A 1036 28.90 38.58 13.91
CA LYS A 1036 28.45 37.36 14.62
C LYS A 1036 29.17 36.10 14.15
N ALA A 1037 29.49 35.99 12.86
CA ALA A 1037 30.29 34.87 12.36
C ALA A 1037 31.74 34.92 12.84
N MET A 1038 32.34 36.11 12.99
CA MET A 1038 33.70 36.26 13.52
C MET A 1038 33.83 35.69 14.94
N THR A 1039 32.79 35.77 15.77
CA THR A 1039 32.76 35.14 17.11
C THR A 1039 33.05 33.63 17.05
N PHE A 1040 32.73 32.95 15.94
CA PHE A 1040 33.03 31.53 15.78
C PHE A 1040 34.50 31.24 15.44
N LEU A 1041 35.27 32.26 15.11
CA LEU A 1041 36.70 32.17 14.77
C LEU A 1041 37.60 32.60 15.92
N ASP A 1042 37.10 33.45 16.81
CA ASP A 1042 37.78 33.89 18.04
C ASP A 1042 37.81 32.79 19.11
N ASP A 1043 38.58 32.97 20.19
CA ASP A 1043 38.62 32.04 21.33
C ASP A 1043 37.47 32.32 22.32
N SER A 1044 36.25 32.31 21.78
CA SER A 1044 35.01 32.57 22.50
C SER A 1044 34.53 31.37 23.32
N ASN A 1045 33.86 31.65 24.44
CA ASN A 1045 33.28 30.61 25.30
C ASN A 1045 31.94 30.08 24.76
N HIS A 1046 31.45 28.97 25.32
CA HIS A 1046 30.19 28.32 24.89
C HIS A 1046 28.97 29.23 24.87
N ASN A 1047 28.88 30.22 25.78
CA ASN A 1047 27.73 31.11 25.86
C ASN A 1047 27.77 32.19 24.77
N GLU A 1048 28.97 32.72 24.48
CA GLU A 1048 29.18 33.66 23.38
C GLU A 1048 28.86 33.01 22.03
N ILE A 1049 29.34 31.77 21.81
CA ILE A 1049 29.03 31.00 20.60
C ILE A 1049 27.54 30.70 20.47
N ALA A 1050 26.90 30.27 21.56
CA ALA A 1050 25.46 30.01 21.57
C ALA A 1050 24.67 31.28 21.23
N LYS A 1051 25.06 32.43 21.80
CA LYS A 1051 24.40 33.71 21.55
C LYS A 1051 24.61 34.21 20.13
N ALA A 1052 25.84 34.12 19.60
CA ALA A 1052 26.13 34.49 18.22
C ALA A 1052 25.34 33.63 17.22
N GLY A 1053 25.26 32.32 17.46
CA GLY A 1053 24.47 31.42 16.64
C GLY A 1053 22.96 31.67 16.72
N GLU A 1054 22.43 31.97 17.90
CA GLU A 1054 21.04 32.40 18.08
C GLU A 1054 20.75 33.68 17.27
N ASP A 1055 21.62 34.68 17.34
CA ASP A 1055 21.50 35.93 16.58
C ASP A 1055 21.53 35.69 15.06
N ILE A 1056 22.37 34.77 14.57
CA ILE A 1056 22.40 34.36 13.16
C ILE A 1056 21.06 33.71 12.77
N PHE A 1057 20.55 32.74 13.54
CA PHE A 1057 19.27 32.10 13.27
C PHE A 1057 18.10 33.11 13.25
N LEU A 1058 18.05 34.04 14.21
CA LEU A 1058 17.06 35.11 14.26
C LEU A 1058 17.06 35.89 12.93
N HIS A 1059 18.23 36.32 12.47
CA HIS A 1059 18.35 37.08 11.23
C HIS A 1059 18.00 36.24 9.98
N LEU A 1060 18.31 34.94 9.98
CA LEU A 1060 17.96 34.04 8.88
C LEU A 1060 16.44 33.88 8.76
N TYR A 1061 15.76 33.69 9.89
CA TYR A 1061 14.31 33.50 9.96
C TYR A 1061 13.50 34.82 9.98
N GLY A 1062 14.13 35.99 10.05
CA GLY A 1062 13.43 37.29 10.09
C GLY A 1062 12.85 37.61 11.46
N GLY A 1063 13.65 37.38 12.51
CA GLY A 1063 13.41 37.83 13.88
C GLY A 1063 13.57 39.33 14.05
N LEU A 1064 12.95 39.87 15.10
CA LEU A 1064 13.09 41.25 15.52
C LEU A 1064 14.32 41.45 16.39
N GLU A 1065 14.77 42.69 16.52
CA GLU A 1065 15.87 43.06 17.42
C GLU A 1065 15.49 42.75 18.88
N LEU A 1066 16.38 42.09 19.63
CA LEU A 1066 16.18 41.61 21.01
C LEU A 1066 15.14 40.47 21.19
N GLU A 1067 14.57 39.91 20.11
CA GLU A 1067 13.70 38.72 20.16
C GLU A 1067 14.54 37.45 20.44
N SER A 1068 14.02 36.48 21.21
CA SER A 1068 14.65 35.14 21.33
C SER A 1068 14.16 34.19 20.25
N LEU A 1069 14.90 33.12 19.94
CA LEU A 1069 14.44 32.14 18.95
C LEU A 1069 13.11 31.49 19.35
N ASP A 1070 12.93 31.23 20.63
CA ASP A 1070 11.70 30.62 21.16
C ASP A 1070 10.49 31.55 20.94
N LEU A 1071 10.65 32.86 21.15
CA LEU A 1071 9.61 33.85 20.90
C LEU A 1071 9.33 34.02 19.40
N LEU A 1072 10.38 34.05 18.56
CA LEU A 1072 10.24 34.06 17.10
C LEU A 1072 9.48 32.81 16.61
N ARG A 1073 9.77 31.65 17.19
CA ARG A 1073 9.13 30.38 16.88
C ARG A 1073 7.63 30.46 17.16
N TYR A 1074 7.25 30.99 18.32
CA TYR A 1074 5.85 31.25 18.68
C TYR A 1074 5.18 32.23 17.71
N ARG A 1075 5.81 33.38 17.44
CA ARG A 1075 5.25 34.41 16.54
C ARG A 1075 5.01 33.87 15.13
N LYS A 1076 5.95 33.11 14.56
CA LYS A 1076 5.78 32.48 13.24
C LYS A 1076 4.70 31.40 13.24
N PHE A 1077 4.57 30.65 14.32
CA PHE A 1077 3.48 29.71 14.47
C PHE A 1077 2.13 30.44 14.47
N ALA A 1078 1.96 31.44 15.33
CA ALA A 1078 0.74 32.22 15.45
C ALA A 1078 0.33 32.86 14.11
N SER A 1079 1.29 33.47 13.40
CA SER A 1079 1.01 34.06 12.08
C SER A 1079 0.58 33.02 11.04
N LYS A 1080 1.15 31.82 11.03
CA LYS A 1080 0.77 30.76 10.08
C LYS A 1080 -0.60 30.18 10.38
N VAL A 1081 -0.97 30.08 11.66
CA VAL A 1081 -2.30 29.62 12.08
C VAL A 1081 -3.38 30.64 11.72
N LEU A 1082 -3.12 31.93 11.92
CA LEU A 1082 -4.10 33.00 11.68
C LEU A 1082 -4.37 33.29 10.20
N VAL A 1083 -3.44 32.93 9.30
CA VAL A 1083 -3.49 33.33 7.88
C VAL A 1083 -3.65 32.13 6.92
N GLY A 1084 -3.49 30.88 7.39
CA GLY A 1084 -3.38 29.70 6.52
C GLY A 1084 -4.65 28.85 6.38
N ASN A 1085 -4.96 28.42 5.15
CA ASN A 1085 -5.89 27.30 4.85
C ASN A 1085 -5.21 25.91 4.93
N ILE A 1086 -3.97 25.83 5.43
CA ILE A 1086 -3.12 24.63 5.45
C ILE A 1086 -2.53 24.44 6.85
N TYR A 1087 -2.39 23.20 7.29
CA TYR A 1087 -1.81 22.83 8.59
C TYR A 1087 -0.33 23.23 8.71
N VAL A 1088 0.07 23.71 9.90
CA VAL A 1088 1.46 24.13 10.17
C VAL A 1088 2.38 22.92 10.27
N GLN A 1089 3.38 22.86 9.39
CA GLN A 1089 4.45 21.86 9.40
C GLN A 1089 5.54 22.28 10.39
N VAL A 1090 5.82 21.46 11.42
CA VAL A 1090 6.74 21.80 12.52
C VAL A 1090 8.16 22.13 12.02
N HIS A 1091 8.66 21.38 11.05
CA HIS A 1091 10.00 21.60 10.47
C HIS A 1091 10.16 22.93 9.73
N SER A 1092 9.05 23.64 9.45
CA SER A 1092 9.04 24.96 8.82
C SER A 1092 9.17 26.13 9.83
N LEU A 1093 9.32 25.82 11.12
CA LEU A 1093 9.59 26.78 12.20
C LEU A 1093 11.11 26.84 12.49
N PRO A 1094 11.63 27.96 13.03
CA PRO A 1094 13.02 28.04 13.47
C PRO A 1094 13.29 27.04 14.60
N PRO A 1095 14.53 26.50 14.77
CA PRO A 1095 14.89 25.68 15.92
C PRO A 1095 14.65 26.41 17.26
N THR A 1096 14.48 25.66 18.34
CA THR A 1096 14.49 26.24 19.71
C THR A 1096 15.86 26.82 20.03
N SER A 1097 15.94 27.76 20.98
CA SER A 1097 17.22 28.30 21.47
C SER A 1097 18.13 27.17 21.99
N ASN A 1098 17.55 26.12 22.59
CA ASN A 1098 18.30 24.95 23.06
C ASN A 1098 18.92 24.12 21.91
N ALA A 1099 18.14 23.80 20.88
CA ALA A 1099 18.65 23.07 19.72
C ALA A 1099 19.66 23.91 18.90
N ALA A 1100 19.40 25.22 18.77
CA ALA A 1100 20.27 26.18 18.11
C ALA A 1100 21.64 26.29 18.81
N LYS A 1101 21.69 26.26 20.15
CA LYS A 1101 22.95 26.21 20.91
C LYS A 1101 23.83 25.06 20.46
N PHE A 1102 23.34 23.83 20.45
CA PHE A 1102 24.16 22.67 20.08
C PHE A 1102 24.55 22.67 18.60
N HIS A 1103 23.69 23.14 17.72
CA HIS A 1103 24.07 23.36 16.32
C HIS A 1103 25.21 24.39 16.18
N SER A 1104 25.19 25.45 16.98
CA SER A 1104 26.22 26.49 16.98
C SER A 1104 27.55 25.98 17.56
N LEU A 1105 27.52 25.22 18.65
CA LEU A 1105 28.73 24.59 19.21
C LEU A 1105 29.39 23.66 18.19
N ARG A 1106 28.60 22.86 17.45
CA ARG A 1106 29.13 22.00 16.40
C ARG A 1106 29.71 22.80 15.22
N THR A 1107 29.08 23.92 14.89
CA THR A 1107 29.58 24.85 13.86
C THR A 1107 30.94 25.42 14.25
N PHE A 1108 31.09 25.87 15.50
CA PHE A 1108 32.35 26.39 16.02
C PHE A 1108 33.45 25.35 15.91
N TYR A 1109 33.18 24.15 16.42
CA TYR A 1109 34.11 23.04 16.40
C TYR A 1109 34.59 22.72 14.98
N GLN A 1110 33.66 22.57 14.04
CA GLN A 1110 33.99 22.29 12.64
C GLN A 1110 34.79 23.43 11.99
N SER A 1111 34.44 24.68 12.30
CA SER A 1111 35.11 25.85 11.73
C SER A 1111 36.54 25.99 12.24
N LYS A 1112 36.79 25.70 13.52
CA LYS A 1112 38.14 25.70 14.12
C LYS A 1112 39.04 24.64 13.50
N ILE A 1113 38.56 23.40 13.36
CA ILE A 1113 39.31 22.31 12.70
C ILE A 1113 39.71 22.69 11.27
N TRP A 1114 38.85 23.39 10.54
CA TRP A 1114 39.15 23.78 9.17
C TRP A 1114 40.21 24.89 9.07
N ILE A 1115 40.36 25.75 10.08
CA ILE A 1115 41.17 26.99 9.98
C ILE A 1115 42.48 26.90 10.76
N GLN A 1116 42.49 26.25 11.92
CA GLN A 1116 43.65 26.20 12.81
C GLN A 1116 44.36 24.84 12.69
N ASP A 1117 45.69 24.87 12.76
CA ASP A 1117 46.51 23.66 12.82
C ASP A 1117 46.64 23.20 14.29
N ASP A 1118 46.61 21.89 14.54
CA ASP A 1118 46.81 21.26 15.85
C ASP A 1118 45.87 21.75 16.98
N VAL A 1119 44.55 21.78 16.72
CA VAL A 1119 43.55 22.22 17.71
C VAL A 1119 43.25 21.13 18.74
N GLU A 1120 43.64 21.33 20.00
CA GLU A 1120 43.25 20.48 21.13
C GLU A 1120 41.82 20.80 21.65
N ILE A 1121 40.80 20.54 20.82
CA ILE A 1121 39.39 20.59 21.25
C ILE A 1121 38.69 19.24 21.05
N HIS A 1122 37.96 18.79 22.08
CA HIS A 1122 37.31 17.48 22.06
C HIS A 1122 35.82 17.60 21.62
N PRO A 1123 35.32 16.78 20.67
CA PRO A 1123 33.94 16.91 20.16
C PRO A 1123 32.84 16.87 21.23
N ILE A 1124 33.05 16.10 22.30
CA ILE A 1124 32.06 15.93 23.37
C ILE A 1124 31.75 17.27 24.06
N ASP A 1125 32.73 18.16 24.16
CA ASP A 1125 32.55 19.48 24.78
C ASP A 1125 31.81 20.47 23.87
N TRP A 1126 31.62 20.12 22.59
CA TRP A 1126 31.11 21.02 21.55
C TRP A 1126 29.86 20.49 20.83
N GLY A 1127 29.06 19.68 21.51
CA GLY A 1127 27.71 19.32 21.06
C GLY A 1127 27.58 17.93 20.44
N TRP A 1128 28.49 17.02 20.80
CA TRP A 1128 28.39 15.58 20.56
C TRP A 1128 28.40 14.77 21.86
N TYR A 1129 28.00 13.51 21.79
CA TYR A 1129 28.11 12.53 22.88
C TYR A 1129 28.41 11.14 22.31
N THR A 1130 29.02 10.27 23.10
CA THR A 1130 29.39 8.91 22.67
C THR A 1130 28.29 7.91 23.01
N SER A 1131 27.91 7.06 22.06
CA SER A 1131 26.96 5.96 22.26
C SER A 1131 27.28 4.79 21.33
N GLY A 1132 27.42 3.57 21.87
CA GLY A 1132 27.64 2.36 21.05
C GLY A 1132 28.88 2.42 20.16
N ASN A 1133 30.00 2.95 20.66
CA ASN A 1133 31.24 3.21 19.91
C ASN A 1133 31.06 4.14 18.69
N LYS A 1134 30.06 5.03 18.71
CA LYS A 1134 29.86 6.08 17.70
C LYS A 1134 29.69 7.44 18.37
N LEU A 1135 30.09 8.48 17.65
CA LEU A 1135 29.89 9.86 18.08
C LEU A 1135 28.58 10.42 17.49
N LEU A 1136 27.63 10.79 18.35
CA LEU A 1136 26.30 11.26 17.96
C LEU A 1136 26.09 12.74 18.35
N PRO A 1137 25.40 13.54 17.51
CA PRO A 1137 25.14 14.95 17.82
C PRO A 1137 24.08 15.07 18.93
N ILE A 1138 24.34 15.96 19.89
CA ILE A 1138 23.34 16.36 20.88
C ILE A 1138 22.25 17.16 20.15
N ARG A 1139 21.02 16.65 20.18
CA ARG A 1139 19.87 17.24 19.47
C ARG A 1139 19.27 18.39 20.28
N SER A 1140 19.00 18.12 21.55
CA SER A 1140 18.41 19.01 22.56
C SER A 1140 18.66 18.37 23.93
N THR A 1141 18.82 19.18 24.97
CA THR A 1141 18.82 18.72 26.37
C THR A 1141 17.43 18.82 27.01
N LEU A 1142 16.49 19.51 26.37
CA LEU A 1142 15.11 19.58 26.82
C LEU A 1142 14.32 18.36 26.34
N PRO A 1143 13.32 17.90 27.13
CA PRO A 1143 12.40 16.88 26.68
C PRO A 1143 11.58 17.35 25.46
N PRO A 1144 10.89 16.44 24.74
CA PRO A 1144 10.09 16.80 23.55
C PRO A 1144 9.04 17.89 23.79
N ALA A 1145 8.50 17.98 25.01
CA ALA A 1145 7.53 18.98 25.43
C ALA A 1145 7.65 19.21 26.95
N PRO A 1146 7.10 20.30 27.51
CA PRO A 1146 7.06 20.51 28.96
C PRO A 1146 6.43 19.33 29.70
N ASP A 1147 6.90 19.06 30.91
CA ASP A 1147 6.38 18.00 31.78
C ASP A 1147 4.87 18.04 31.94
N LYS A 1148 4.27 19.23 32.13
CA LYS A 1148 2.80 19.40 32.22
C LYS A 1148 2.07 18.96 30.95
N LEU A 1149 2.68 19.13 29.78
CA LEU A 1149 2.14 18.72 28.48
C LEU A 1149 2.34 17.23 28.20
N LEU A 1150 3.53 16.69 28.52
CA LEU A 1150 3.82 15.25 28.46
C LEU A 1150 2.92 14.45 29.43
N LYS A 1151 2.54 15.09 30.54
CA LYS A 1151 1.60 14.62 31.54
C LYS A 1151 0.17 15.13 31.27
N ILE A 1152 -0.20 15.56 30.05
CA ILE A 1152 -1.62 15.82 29.70
C ILE A 1152 -2.39 14.52 29.89
N ILE A 1153 -2.95 14.44 31.08
CA ILE A 1153 -3.74 13.34 31.55
C ILE A 1153 -5.17 13.81 31.39
N ARG A 1154 -5.79 13.43 30.28
CA ARG A 1154 -7.23 13.59 30.12
C ARG A 1154 -7.93 12.53 30.95
N CYS A 1155 -8.95 12.91 31.71
CA CYS A 1155 -9.85 11.94 32.29
C CYS A 1155 -10.97 11.63 31.30
N ASN A 1156 -11.43 10.39 31.29
CA ASN A 1156 -12.68 9.99 30.64
C ASN A 1156 -13.77 9.78 31.70
N CYS A 1157 -13.75 10.60 32.75
CA CYS A 1157 -14.71 10.48 33.83
C CYS A 1157 -16.11 10.77 33.31
N LYS A 1158 -16.96 9.75 33.34
CA LYS A 1158 -18.40 9.84 33.01
C LYS A 1158 -19.22 10.49 34.13
N GLN A 1159 -18.66 10.56 35.34
CA GLN A 1159 -19.26 11.13 36.54
C GLN A 1159 -18.39 12.29 37.07
N ASN A 1160 -18.83 12.92 38.16
CA ASN A 1160 -18.14 14.05 38.77
C ASN A 1160 -16.68 13.71 39.12
N CYS A 1161 -15.74 14.65 38.92
CA CYS A 1161 -14.29 14.39 39.06
C CYS A 1161 -13.81 14.54 40.51
N ASP A 1162 -14.53 13.96 41.47
CA ASP A 1162 -14.33 14.15 42.92
C ASP A 1162 -13.39 13.13 43.57
N SER A 1163 -13.09 12.03 42.89
CA SER A 1163 -12.23 10.96 43.43
C SER A 1163 -10.91 10.87 42.67
N LYS A 1164 -9.90 10.22 43.29
CA LYS A 1164 -8.63 9.85 42.63
C LYS A 1164 -8.79 8.84 41.48
N ARG A 1165 -10.03 8.45 41.12
CA ARG A 1165 -10.34 7.75 39.85
C ARG A 1165 -10.27 8.70 38.65
N CYS A 1166 -10.53 9.99 38.86
CA CYS A 1166 -10.22 11.00 37.86
C CYS A 1166 -8.72 11.10 37.71
N THR A 1167 -8.23 10.82 36.51
CA THR A 1167 -6.80 10.82 36.22
C THR A 1167 -6.22 12.23 36.34
N CYS A 1168 -6.97 13.29 36.01
CA CYS A 1168 -6.58 14.68 36.26
C CYS A 1168 -6.38 14.93 37.76
N ARG A 1169 -7.40 14.64 38.58
CA ARG A 1169 -7.35 14.81 40.04
C ARG A 1169 -6.28 13.95 40.71
N LYS A 1170 -6.09 12.71 40.24
CA LYS A 1170 -5.06 11.78 40.75
C LYS A 1170 -3.66 12.38 40.64
N HIS A 1171 -3.39 13.13 39.58
CA HIS A 1171 -2.10 13.75 39.31
C HIS A 1171 -2.07 15.24 39.69
N GLY A 1172 -3.09 15.72 40.42
CA GLY A 1172 -3.12 17.08 40.96
C GLY A 1172 -3.33 18.18 39.93
N ILE A 1173 -3.97 17.89 38.79
CA ILE A 1173 -4.24 18.86 37.71
C ILE A 1173 -5.76 19.03 37.57
N ASP A 1174 -6.22 20.23 37.28
CA ASP A 1174 -7.62 20.50 36.94
C ASP A 1174 -8.02 19.83 35.61
N CYS A 1175 -9.30 19.45 35.50
CA CYS A 1175 -9.90 18.95 34.28
C CYS A 1175 -10.04 20.11 33.28
N SER A 1176 -9.61 19.90 32.04
CA SER A 1176 -9.71 20.88 30.96
C SER A 1176 -10.70 20.45 29.89
N ILE A 1177 -10.92 21.31 28.88
CA ILE A 1177 -11.75 21.02 27.70
C ILE A 1177 -11.27 19.79 26.91
N GLY A 1178 -10.02 19.38 27.10
CA GLY A 1178 -9.45 18.16 26.52
C GLY A 1178 -9.84 16.85 27.24
N CYS A 1179 -10.53 16.90 28.38
CA CYS A 1179 -11.06 15.73 29.08
C CYS A 1179 -12.28 15.17 28.36
N GLY A 1180 -12.39 13.83 28.25
CA GLY A 1180 -13.33 13.16 27.35
C GLY A 1180 -14.79 13.60 27.53
N GLU A 1181 -15.39 13.26 28.68
CA GLU A 1181 -16.81 13.57 28.94
C GLU A 1181 -16.97 14.82 29.82
N CYS A 1182 -16.15 15.00 30.86
CA CYS A 1182 -16.32 16.12 31.77
C CYS A 1182 -15.96 17.50 31.17
N ARG A 1183 -15.07 17.49 30.15
CA ARG A 1183 -14.57 18.66 29.42
C ARG A 1183 -14.16 19.85 30.29
N GLY A 1184 -13.84 19.64 31.56
CA GLY A 1184 -13.52 20.72 32.50
C GLY A 1184 -14.63 21.76 32.66
N ILE A 1185 -15.89 21.44 32.37
CA ILE A 1185 -17.02 22.38 32.46
C ILE A 1185 -17.98 21.96 33.57
N ASN A 1186 -18.28 20.66 33.67
CA ASN A 1186 -19.24 20.11 34.63
C ASN A 1186 -18.57 19.08 35.55
N CYS A 1187 -17.46 19.45 36.18
CA CYS A 1187 -16.86 18.59 37.19
C CYS A 1187 -16.22 19.34 38.36
N THR A 1188 -16.19 18.70 39.52
CA THR A 1188 -15.60 19.19 40.78
C THR A 1188 -14.08 19.37 40.76
N ASN A 1189 -13.44 19.04 39.63
CA ASN A 1189 -12.02 19.25 39.39
C ASN A 1189 -11.80 20.25 38.25
N SER A 1190 -12.82 21.03 37.89
CA SER A 1190 -12.72 22.15 36.94
C SER A 1190 -12.02 23.34 37.61
N PRO A 1191 -11.27 24.16 36.87
CA PRO A 1191 -10.86 25.46 37.39
C PRO A 1191 -12.13 26.29 37.69
N ASN A 1192 -12.15 26.99 38.83
CA ASN A 1192 -13.22 27.92 39.18
C ASN A 1192 -13.17 29.08 38.18
N LEU A 1193 -14.05 29.08 37.19
CA LEU A 1193 -14.25 30.23 36.31
C LEU A 1193 -14.71 31.41 37.17
N THR A 1194 -13.83 32.39 37.37
CA THR A 1194 -14.22 33.69 37.91
C THR A 1194 -15.11 34.38 36.87
N GLN A 1195 -16.10 35.13 37.37
CA GLN A 1195 -17.24 35.68 36.65
C GLN A 1195 -16.92 36.68 35.51
N CYS A 1196 -15.66 36.85 35.11
CA CYS A 1196 -15.23 37.80 34.07
C CYS A 1196 -15.18 37.22 32.64
N ASP A 1197 -15.13 35.91 32.45
CA ASP A 1197 -14.85 35.32 31.11
C ASP A 1197 -16.10 35.02 30.25
N LEU A 1198 -17.31 35.37 30.71
CA LEU A 1198 -18.56 35.08 29.99
C LEU A 1198 -19.11 36.24 29.15
N THR A 1199 -18.35 37.31 28.94
CA THR A 1199 -18.78 38.44 28.10
C THR A 1199 -17.70 38.88 27.12
N SER A 1200 -17.50 38.12 26.04
CA SER A 1200 -17.17 38.68 24.72
C SER A 1200 -17.40 37.59 23.67
N THR A 1201 -18.36 37.86 22.79
CA THR A 1201 -18.86 36.98 21.73
C THR A 1201 -17.97 37.06 20.49
#